data_AF-A0A8T6EP24-F1
#
_entry.id   AF-A0A8T6EP24-F1
#
_cell.length_a   1.000
_cell.length_b   1.000
_cell.length_c   1.000
_cell.angle_alpha   90.00
_cell.angle_beta   90.00
_cell.angle_gamma   90.00
#
_symmetry.space_group_name_H-M   'P 1'
#
loop_
_entity.id
_entity.type
_entity.pdbx_description
1 polymer ?
#
loop_
_entity_poly.entity_id
_entity_poly.type
_entity_poly.pdbx_seq_one_letter_code
_entity_poly.pdbx_strand_id
1 'polypeptide(L)'
;MTDNGAREEMSSAYDPTEVEERTYRAWEEGGFFKPQGSERPFTVIMPPPNLTGELHMGHALTAAVEDALIRWHRMLGDDTVWVPGVDHAAIAVNALVERQLDEEGVSRHDIGREAFLERVWDFVNASRARIAEQHRRLGASADWDREAFTLDEARQRAVRQTFVNLYEDGLIFRGERMINWDTVGQTALSDLEVEYRDVESAFWYVRYPVVREDSDPAPSPLEGEGRGEGERAQPATPADDYIVVATTRPETIPADTAVAVHPEDDRWRHLIGRMVLEPTSDRPIPVIADEAIEIEAGSGALKVTPGHDPVDFEIGERHGLETINILAPDGTLNEHAGRYAGIDRFEARDRVVEDLEAKGLIEKIEPYTHAVGHSQRSGAVVEPIVSEQWWVNVGPLAEPAIAAVRDGRIAFVPKRFERTYLHWMENIRDWCISRQIWWGHRIPVWYCDAEDCGETTAAVEDPDACPACDGPLRQDEDTLDTWFSSGLWPHSTLGWPDEDAEDLARFYPTQVMETGYDIIFFWVARMIMLSLYNMRGFEGGDIPFETVYLHGLVRAPDGRKMSKSFGNVVDPLDVIEQYGTDALRYALISGTSPGNDQRITDDRVEAGRNFANKLWNAARLVHTLAGPDADLELPPVGDERLRREDRWVLSRLERTVGLADELLRSYQLAEALRQTRDFFWDEFADWYLELAKLRVREGDEVPLAVAAHVLDRVLRLLHPFMPFVTEEIWQRLAEARPDPEGAPQLIVARYPVADSARYDEAAERDLAAVQDFVRAIRNERAAKRVEAGRWVEAYVVADGAAEAAGDLAAAIGQLARARPLHVVAGAADAPSEGVVTAVLPVGRVVLPMAGLFDIEAERARLGKQIGEAQDEVRKLDAKLANEQFRTRAPAAVVAREEERLATASSRLRGLEESLAEIS
;
A
#
# COMPACT_ATOMS: atom_id res chain seq x y z
N MET A 1 -17.33 -41.61 -36.75
CA MET A 1 -16.17 -41.03 -37.44
C MET A 1 -15.07 -41.00 -36.41
N THR A 2 -13.96 -41.68 -36.71
CA THR A 2 -12.78 -41.80 -35.84
C THR A 2 -12.13 -40.44 -35.71
N ASP A 3 -12.25 -39.83 -34.54
CA ASP A 3 -11.54 -38.61 -34.20
C ASP A 3 -10.09 -38.98 -33.93
N ASN A 4 -9.20 -38.61 -34.85
CA ASN A 4 -7.76 -38.83 -34.71
C ASN A 4 -7.28 -37.83 -33.66
N GLY A 5 -6.94 -38.32 -32.46
CA GLY A 5 -6.35 -37.55 -31.37
C GLY A 5 -4.97 -36.97 -31.72
N ALA A 6 -4.95 -35.94 -32.56
CA ALA A 6 -3.82 -35.04 -32.69
C ALA A 6 -3.92 -34.00 -31.56
N ARG A 7 -2.95 -33.98 -30.65
CA ARG A 7 -2.79 -32.89 -29.67
C ARG A 7 -2.78 -31.55 -30.43
N GLU A 8 -3.56 -30.59 -29.95
CA GLU A 8 -3.65 -29.26 -30.54
C GLU A 8 -2.26 -28.58 -30.46
N GLU A 9 -1.70 -28.19 -31.60
CA GLU A 9 -0.36 -27.59 -31.64
C GLU A 9 -0.35 -26.24 -30.89
N MET A 10 0.55 -26.09 -29.91
CA MET A 10 0.74 -24.82 -29.21
C MET A 10 1.20 -23.73 -30.17
N SER A 11 0.55 -22.56 -30.09
CA SER A 11 0.88 -21.35 -30.87
C SER A 11 2.32 -20.89 -30.63
N SER A 12 2.87 -20.11 -31.58
CA SER A 12 4.26 -19.61 -31.47
C SER A 12 4.46 -18.53 -30.40
N ALA A 13 3.40 -17.94 -29.88
CA ALA A 13 3.42 -16.91 -28.85
C ALA A 13 2.20 -17.08 -27.93
N TYR A 14 2.36 -16.78 -26.65
CA TYR A 14 1.27 -16.80 -25.70
C TYR A 14 0.32 -15.62 -25.95
N ASP A 15 -0.97 -15.92 -26.05
CA ASP A 15 -2.03 -14.92 -26.15
C ASP A 15 -2.90 -14.98 -24.89
N PRO A 16 -2.81 -13.98 -23.98
CA PRO A 16 -3.62 -13.96 -22.77
C PRO A 16 -5.13 -13.87 -23.06
N THR A 17 -5.52 -13.26 -24.20
CA THR A 17 -6.94 -13.03 -24.52
C THR A 17 -7.72 -14.31 -24.81
N GLU A 18 -7.03 -15.37 -25.24
CA GLU A 18 -7.62 -16.69 -25.49
C GLU A 18 -7.71 -17.56 -24.23
N VAL A 19 -7.03 -17.16 -23.14
CA VAL A 19 -6.75 -18.02 -21.98
C VAL A 19 -7.40 -17.51 -20.70
N GLU A 20 -7.23 -16.23 -20.38
CA GLU A 20 -7.49 -15.70 -19.03
C GLU A 20 -8.96 -15.85 -18.61
N GLU A 21 -9.90 -15.37 -19.43
CA GLU A 21 -11.33 -15.42 -19.11
C GLU A 21 -11.85 -16.86 -19.01
N ARG A 22 -11.48 -17.72 -19.97
CA ARG A 22 -11.88 -19.13 -19.99
C ARG A 22 -11.38 -19.86 -18.74
N THR A 23 -10.12 -19.63 -18.37
CA THR A 23 -9.48 -20.27 -17.23
C THR A 23 -10.09 -19.80 -15.92
N TYR A 24 -10.32 -18.49 -15.77
CA TYR A 24 -10.97 -17.93 -14.60
C TYR A 24 -12.36 -18.55 -14.37
N ARG A 25 -13.16 -18.58 -15.44
CA ARG A 25 -14.49 -19.17 -15.43
C ARG A 25 -14.47 -20.64 -15.04
N ALA A 26 -13.53 -21.41 -15.56
CA ALA A 26 -13.36 -22.82 -15.19
C ALA A 26 -13.03 -22.98 -13.70
N TRP A 27 -12.26 -22.05 -13.11
CA TRP A 27 -11.98 -22.10 -11.68
C TRP A 27 -13.19 -21.77 -10.81
N GLU A 28 -13.91 -20.71 -11.17
CA GLU A 28 -15.09 -20.25 -10.43
C GLU A 28 -16.22 -21.29 -10.51
N GLU A 29 -16.55 -21.78 -11.71
CA GLU A 29 -17.57 -22.83 -11.91
C GLU A 29 -17.17 -24.16 -11.26
N GLY A 30 -15.86 -24.45 -11.17
CA GLY A 30 -15.31 -25.61 -10.48
C GLY A 30 -15.32 -25.50 -8.96
N GLY A 31 -15.62 -24.32 -8.40
CA GLY A 31 -15.64 -24.08 -6.95
C GLY A 31 -14.26 -24.14 -6.30
N PHE A 32 -13.17 -23.92 -7.05
CA PHE A 32 -11.79 -24.05 -6.54
C PHE A 32 -11.32 -22.86 -5.68
N PHE A 33 -12.13 -21.80 -5.59
CA PHE A 33 -11.83 -20.66 -4.70
C PHE A 33 -12.24 -20.94 -3.25
N LYS A 34 -13.18 -21.86 -3.06
CA LYS A 34 -13.72 -22.23 -1.76
C LYS A 34 -12.69 -23.00 -0.94
N PRO A 35 -12.79 -22.98 0.39
CA PRO A 35 -12.09 -23.92 1.25
C PRO A 35 -12.39 -25.37 0.81
N GLN A 36 -11.33 -26.13 0.51
CA GLN A 36 -11.38 -27.55 0.14
C GLN A 36 -10.42 -28.39 1.02
N GLY A 37 -9.90 -27.80 2.11
CA GLY A 37 -8.69 -28.24 2.81
C GLY A 37 -8.90 -29.06 4.08
N SER A 38 -7.80 -29.29 4.79
CA SER A 38 -7.62 -30.18 5.95
C SER A 38 -7.89 -29.50 7.32
N GLU A 39 -7.26 -29.91 8.43
CA GLU A 39 -7.53 -29.38 9.79
C GLU A 39 -7.14 -27.90 10.00
N ARG A 40 -6.20 -27.32 9.23
CA ARG A 40 -5.65 -25.97 9.50
C ARG A 40 -6.28 -24.88 8.62
N PRO A 41 -6.95 -23.87 9.18
CA PRO A 41 -7.47 -22.73 8.40
C PRO A 41 -6.36 -21.77 7.97
N PHE A 42 -6.52 -21.15 6.80
CA PHE A 42 -5.78 -19.96 6.40
C PHE A 42 -6.74 -18.91 5.83
N THR A 43 -6.99 -17.88 6.62
CA THR A 43 -7.97 -16.84 6.31
C THR A 43 -7.26 -15.53 6.03
N VAL A 44 -7.62 -14.92 4.91
CA VAL A 44 -7.35 -13.52 4.58
C VAL A 44 -8.68 -12.84 4.32
N ILE A 45 -8.84 -11.61 4.80
CA ILE A 45 -10.03 -10.83 4.53
C ILE A 45 -9.61 -9.63 3.69
N MET A 46 -10.19 -9.54 2.50
CA MET A 46 -9.91 -8.48 1.55
C MET A 46 -10.23 -7.11 2.17
N PRO A 47 -9.30 -6.14 2.10
CA PRO A 47 -9.61 -4.75 2.35
C PRO A 47 -10.76 -4.29 1.48
N PRO A 48 -11.93 -3.99 2.06
CA PRO A 48 -13.13 -3.75 1.26
C PRO A 48 -12.92 -2.44 0.49
N PRO A 49 -12.86 -2.48 -0.85
CA PRO A 49 -12.65 -1.26 -1.62
C PRO A 49 -13.83 -0.32 -1.45
N ASN A 50 -13.54 0.97 -1.30
CA ASN A 50 -14.58 2.00 -1.22
C ASN A 50 -15.35 2.08 -2.53
N LEU A 51 -16.67 2.15 -2.44
CA LEU A 51 -17.58 2.25 -3.59
C LEU A 51 -17.58 3.64 -4.25
N THR A 52 -16.41 4.13 -4.65
CA THR A 52 -16.21 5.46 -5.25
C THR A 52 -16.02 5.41 -6.77
N GLY A 53 -16.36 4.28 -7.40
CA GLY A 53 -16.42 4.11 -8.86
C GLY A 53 -15.64 2.91 -9.40
N GLU A 54 -14.31 2.90 -9.25
CA GLU A 54 -13.41 1.97 -9.97
C GLU A 54 -12.14 1.70 -9.15
N LEU A 55 -11.53 0.53 -9.38
CA LEU A 55 -10.23 0.17 -8.86
C LEU A 55 -9.09 0.91 -9.58
N HIS A 56 -7.90 0.81 -9.00
CA HIS A 56 -6.66 1.39 -9.53
C HIS A 56 -5.49 0.48 -9.18
N MET A 57 -4.29 0.78 -9.68
CA MET A 57 -3.06 -0.01 -9.44
C MET A 57 -2.78 -0.38 -7.98
N GLY A 58 -3.13 0.49 -7.01
CA GLY A 58 -3.04 0.16 -5.58
C GLY A 58 -3.87 -1.07 -5.19
N HIS A 59 -5.14 -1.14 -5.62
CA HIS A 59 -6.01 -2.30 -5.39
C HIS A 59 -5.52 -3.54 -6.14
N ALA A 60 -4.96 -3.36 -7.34
CA ALA A 60 -4.35 -4.46 -8.09
C ALA A 60 -3.15 -5.06 -7.36
N LEU A 61 -2.36 -4.24 -6.66
CA LEU A 61 -1.25 -4.71 -5.82
C LEU A 61 -1.77 -5.53 -4.63
N THR A 62 -2.72 -4.99 -3.87
CA THR A 62 -3.38 -5.68 -2.75
C THR A 62 -3.90 -7.04 -3.20
N ALA A 63 -4.72 -7.08 -4.26
CA ALA A 63 -5.27 -8.33 -4.79
C ALA A 63 -4.16 -9.30 -5.26
N ALA A 64 -3.09 -8.83 -5.88
CA ALA A 64 -1.99 -9.69 -6.34
C ALA A 64 -1.19 -10.30 -5.17
N VAL A 65 -1.01 -9.57 -4.08
CA VAL A 65 -0.30 -10.06 -2.87
C VAL A 65 -1.17 -11.04 -2.09
N GLU A 66 -2.42 -10.67 -1.79
CA GLU A 66 -3.37 -11.53 -1.08
C GLU A 66 -3.59 -12.84 -1.83
N ASP A 67 -3.87 -12.76 -3.12
CA ASP A 67 -4.13 -13.93 -3.95
C ASP A 67 -2.90 -14.84 -4.09
N ALA A 68 -1.69 -14.28 -4.06
CA ALA A 68 -0.47 -15.09 -4.05
C ALA A 68 -0.34 -15.91 -2.76
N LEU A 69 -0.62 -15.31 -1.60
CA LEU A 69 -0.65 -16.03 -0.32
C LEU A 69 -1.74 -17.10 -0.30
N ILE A 70 -2.94 -16.75 -0.76
CA ILE A 70 -4.10 -17.63 -0.83
C ILE A 70 -3.85 -18.84 -1.73
N ARG A 71 -3.34 -18.63 -2.95
CA ARG A 71 -2.99 -19.73 -3.86
C ARG A 71 -1.89 -20.61 -3.28
N TRP A 72 -0.86 -20.02 -2.68
CA TRP A 72 0.21 -20.80 -2.06
C TRP A 72 -0.31 -21.68 -0.91
N HIS A 73 -1.07 -21.12 0.04
CA HIS A 73 -1.66 -21.88 1.15
C HIS A 73 -2.68 -22.94 0.67
N ARG A 74 -3.51 -22.60 -0.33
CA ARG A 74 -4.39 -23.58 -0.98
C ARG A 74 -3.61 -24.76 -1.57
N MET A 75 -2.49 -24.49 -2.24
CA MET A 75 -1.62 -25.53 -2.80
C MET A 75 -0.83 -26.29 -1.72
N LEU A 76 -0.57 -25.70 -0.54
CA LEU A 76 -0.09 -26.44 0.64
C LEU A 76 -1.17 -27.39 1.19
N GLY A 77 -2.44 -27.15 0.86
CA GLY A 77 -3.63 -27.88 1.31
C GLY A 77 -4.15 -27.46 2.68
N ASP A 78 -3.83 -26.24 3.07
CA ASP A 78 -4.53 -25.55 4.14
C ASP A 78 -5.99 -25.29 3.71
N ASP A 79 -6.87 -25.16 4.70
CA ASP A 79 -8.27 -24.82 4.49
C ASP A 79 -8.39 -23.30 4.29
N THR A 80 -8.11 -22.89 3.05
CA THR A 80 -7.85 -21.51 2.69
C THR A 80 -9.14 -20.78 2.29
N VAL A 81 -9.43 -19.65 2.93
CA VAL A 81 -10.53 -18.75 2.54
C VAL A 81 -10.03 -17.32 2.38
N TRP A 82 -10.40 -16.70 1.26
CA TRP A 82 -10.23 -15.28 1.03
C TRP A 82 -11.60 -14.64 0.91
N VAL A 83 -11.98 -13.84 1.90
CA VAL A 83 -13.32 -13.26 1.96
C VAL A 83 -13.33 -11.93 1.20
N PRO A 84 -14.03 -11.83 0.06
CA PRO A 84 -14.15 -10.58 -0.67
C PRO A 84 -15.22 -9.68 -0.04
N GLY A 85 -15.13 -8.39 -0.32
CA GLY A 85 -16.24 -7.49 -0.04
C GLY A 85 -15.94 -6.05 -0.37
N VAL A 86 -16.90 -5.17 -0.09
CA VAL A 86 -16.89 -3.77 -0.50
C VAL A 86 -17.40 -2.86 0.61
N ASP A 87 -16.87 -1.64 0.66
CA ASP A 87 -17.23 -0.67 1.68
C ASP A 87 -18.15 0.42 1.12
N HIS A 88 -19.27 0.64 1.81
CA HIS A 88 -20.21 1.73 1.55
C HIS A 88 -19.58 3.12 1.57
N ALA A 89 -18.45 3.30 2.27
CA ALA A 89 -17.66 4.53 2.29
C ALA A 89 -18.51 5.80 2.49
N ALA A 90 -19.39 5.77 3.49
CA ALA A 90 -20.47 6.73 3.79
C ALA A 90 -20.22 8.15 3.26
N ILE A 91 -19.26 8.86 3.88
CA ILE A 91 -18.97 10.27 3.57
C ILE A 91 -18.47 10.48 2.14
N ALA A 92 -17.69 9.54 1.60
CA ALA A 92 -17.12 9.64 0.26
C ALA A 92 -18.19 9.43 -0.82
N VAL A 93 -19.08 8.46 -0.64
CA VAL A 93 -20.19 8.19 -1.56
C VAL A 93 -21.24 9.30 -1.46
N ASN A 94 -21.56 9.77 -0.25
CA ASN A 94 -22.47 10.91 -0.05
C ASN A 94 -21.98 12.14 -0.84
N ALA A 95 -20.71 12.52 -0.65
CA ALA A 95 -20.11 13.66 -1.34
C ALA A 95 -19.97 13.47 -2.86
N LEU A 96 -19.88 12.23 -3.36
CA LEU A 96 -19.90 11.94 -4.79
C LEU A 96 -21.27 12.20 -5.40
N VAL A 97 -22.33 11.69 -4.76
CA VAL A 97 -23.71 11.88 -5.23
C VAL A 97 -24.15 13.33 -5.09
N GLU A 98 -23.73 14.04 -4.04
CA GLU A 98 -23.96 15.48 -3.92
C GLU A 98 -23.31 16.27 -5.06
N ARG A 99 -22.08 15.97 -5.44
CA ARG A 99 -21.45 16.61 -6.60
C ARG A 99 -22.20 16.36 -7.91
N GLN A 100 -22.77 15.16 -8.10
CA GLN A 100 -23.61 14.87 -9.26
C GLN A 100 -24.90 15.71 -9.25
N LEU A 101 -25.49 15.91 -8.06
CA LEU A 101 -26.66 16.78 -7.89
C LEU A 101 -26.32 18.26 -8.14
N ASP A 102 -25.15 18.72 -7.68
CA ASP A 102 -24.66 20.08 -7.92
C ASP A 102 -24.47 20.34 -9.43
N GLU A 103 -23.98 19.35 -10.19
CA GLU A 103 -23.89 19.41 -11.66
C GLU A 103 -25.27 19.51 -12.33
N GLU A 104 -26.32 18.96 -11.70
CA GLU A 104 -27.71 19.09 -12.10
C GLU A 104 -28.37 20.42 -11.61
N GLY A 105 -27.68 21.17 -10.75
CA GLY A 105 -28.17 22.41 -10.15
C GLY A 105 -29.24 22.23 -9.08
N VAL A 106 -29.28 21.05 -8.44
CA VAL A 106 -30.19 20.74 -7.32
C VAL A 106 -29.38 20.28 -6.10
N SER A 107 -29.85 20.56 -4.89
CA SER A 107 -29.24 20.06 -3.66
C SER A 107 -29.91 18.77 -3.18
N ARG A 108 -29.25 18.03 -2.27
CA ARG A 108 -29.88 16.89 -1.57
C ARG A 108 -31.17 17.31 -0.84
N HIS A 109 -31.24 18.54 -0.35
CA HIS A 109 -32.39 19.06 0.39
C HIS A 109 -33.59 19.33 -0.54
N ASP A 110 -33.34 19.66 -1.81
CA ASP A 110 -34.41 19.88 -2.79
C ASP A 110 -35.15 18.58 -3.16
N ILE A 111 -34.43 17.44 -3.14
CA ILE A 111 -35.01 16.12 -3.49
C ILE A 111 -35.47 15.31 -2.28
N GLY A 112 -35.00 15.65 -1.07
CA GLY A 112 -35.31 14.95 0.17
C GLY A 112 -34.55 13.64 0.34
N ARG A 113 -34.58 13.10 1.58
CA ARG A 113 -33.74 11.96 2.00
C ARG A 113 -34.04 10.67 1.23
N GLU A 114 -35.30 10.33 1.01
CA GLU A 114 -35.69 9.10 0.31
C GLU A 114 -35.16 9.07 -1.12
N ALA A 115 -35.44 10.11 -1.91
CA ALA A 115 -34.98 10.21 -3.29
C ALA A 115 -33.44 10.29 -3.40
N PHE A 116 -32.77 10.93 -2.43
CA PHE A 116 -31.32 10.92 -2.36
C PHE A 116 -30.77 9.50 -2.14
N LEU A 117 -31.33 8.76 -1.19
CA LEU A 117 -30.89 7.39 -0.90
C LEU A 117 -31.13 6.43 -2.07
N GLU A 118 -32.23 6.60 -2.81
CA GLU A 118 -32.46 5.84 -4.06
C GLU A 118 -31.32 6.06 -5.07
N ARG A 119 -30.93 7.32 -5.31
CA ARG A 119 -29.78 7.63 -6.19
C ARG A 119 -28.47 7.06 -5.68
N VAL A 120 -28.23 7.10 -4.37
CA VAL A 120 -27.03 6.51 -3.76
C VAL A 120 -26.99 5.00 -3.99
N TRP A 121 -28.12 4.30 -3.80
CA TRP A 121 -28.20 2.86 -4.04
C TRP A 121 -27.96 2.49 -5.50
N ASP A 122 -28.50 3.25 -6.45
CA ASP A 122 -28.23 3.05 -7.88
C ASP A 122 -26.74 3.14 -8.20
N PHE A 123 -26.07 4.18 -7.68
CA PHE A 123 -24.63 4.37 -7.83
C PHE A 123 -23.80 3.26 -7.17
N VAL A 124 -24.19 2.85 -5.95
CA VAL A 124 -23.54 1.78 -5.17
C VAL A 124 -23.64 0.45 -5.90
N ASN A 125 -24.83 0.07 -6.36
CA ASN A 125 -25.04 -1.21 -7.05
C ASN A 125 -24.23 -1.30 -8.35
N ALA A 126 -24.18 -0.21 -9.13
CA ALA A 126 -23.34 -0.14 -10.33
C ALA A 126 -21.84 -0.26 -10.00
N SER A 127 -21.39 0.43 -8.95
CA SER A 127 -19.99 0.39 -8.51
C SER A 127 -19.59 -0.98 -7.98
N ARG A 128 -20.45 -1.67 -7.22
CA ARG A 128 -20.21 -3.03 -6.70
C ARG A 128 -19.98 -4.02 -7.83
N ALA A 129 -20.88 -4.05 -8.82
CA ALA A 129 -20.78 -4.96 -9.96
C ALA A 129 -19.47 -4.75 -10.73
N ARG A 130 -19.08 -3.48 -10.94
CA ARG A 130 -17.83 -3.15 -11.63
C ARG A 130 -16.59 -3.56 -10.85
N ILE A 131 -16.54 -3.29 -9.54
CA ILE A 131 -15.41 -3.65 -8.69
C ILE A 131 -15.22 -5.17 -8.65
N ALA A 132 -16.32 -5.92 -8.55
CA ALA A 132 -16.27 -7.38 -8.57
C ALA A 132 -15.72 -7.91 -9.90
N GLU A 133 -16.17 -7.36 -11.03
CA GLU A 133 -15.62 -7.69 -12.36
C GLU A 133 -14.13 -7.35 -12.47
N GLN A 134 -13.70 -6.17 -11.99
CA GLN A 134 -12.28 -5.79 -12.00
C GLN A 134 -11.40 -6.78 -11.21
N HIS A 135 -11.85 -7.25 -10.04
CA HIS A 135 -11.15 -8.29 -9.29
C HIS A 135 -11.11 -9.64 -10.01
N ARG A 136 -12.22 -10.06 -10.63
CA ARG A 136 -12.25 -11.29 -11.45
C ARG A 136 -11.25 -11.22 -12.60
N ARG A 137 -11.21 -10.09 -13.31
CA ARG A 137 -10.24 -9.81 -14.37
C ARG A 137 -8.79 -9.76 -13.87
N LEU A 138 -8.54 -9.36 -12.63
CA LEU A 138 -7.23 -9.45 -11.98
C LEU A 138 -6.83 -10.88 -11.58
N GLY A 139 -7.71 -11.87 -11.77
CA GLY A 139 -7.47 -13.26 -11.41
C GLY A 139 -7.58 -13.52 -9.90
N ALA A 140 -8.32 -12.69 -9.16
CA ALA A 140 -8.56 -12.89 -7.74
C ALA A 140 -9.30 -14.21 -7.49
N SER A 141 -8.70 -15.15 -6.78
CA SER A 141 -9.31 -16.43 -6.37
C SER A 141 -10.06 -16.32 -5.02
N ALA A 142 -10.81 -15.22 -4.86
CA ALA A 142 -11.63 -14.93 -3.70
C ALA A 142 -12.90 -15.77 -3.70
N ASP A 143 -13.43 -16.07 -2.51
CA ASP A 143 -14.68 -16.82 -2.40
C ASP A 143 -15.89 -15.89 -2.57
N TRP A 144 -16.35 -15.75 -3.81
CA TRP A 144 -17.45 -14.87 -4.16
C TRP A 144 -18.80 -15.24 -3.52
N ASP A 145 -18.97 -16.47 -3.03
CA ASP A 145 -20.18 -16.85 -2.28
C ASP A 145 -20.24 -16.17 -0.91
N ARG A 146 -19.08 -15.71 -0.41
CA ARG A 146 -18.92 -14.99 0.86
C ARG A 146 -18.76 -13.48 0.67
N GLU A 147 -19.11 -12.92 -0.50
CA GLU A 147 -19.00 -11.48 -0.74
C GLU A 147 -19.77 -10.69 0.34
N ALA A 148 -19.03 -9.87 1.09
CA ALA A 148 -19.58 -9.03 2.14
C ALA A 148 -19.76 -7.57 1.69
N PHE A 149 -20.76 -6.91 2.23
CA PHE A 149 -20.97 -5.48 2.05
C PHE A 149 -21.22 -4.84 3.41
N THR A 150 -20.53 -3.74 3.73
CA THR A 150 -20.62 -3.13 5.06
C THR A 150 -22.05 -2.72 5.45
N LEU A 151 -22.94 -2.44 4.49
CA LEU A 151 -24.37 -2.14 4.75
C LEU A 151 -25.35 -3.29 4.46
N ASP A 152 -24.90 -4.54 4.31
CA ASP A 152 -25.84 -5.66 4.28
C ASP A 152 -26.41 -5.99 5.67
N GLU A 153 -27.48 -6.78 5.71
CA GLU A 153 -28.24 -7.07 6.93
C GLU A 153 -27.38 -7.66 8.06
N ALA A 154 -26.49 -8.60 7.72
CA ALA A 154 -25.60 -9.22 8.70
C ALA A 154 -24.62 -8.21 9.31
N ARG A 155 -23.97 -7.39 8.47
CA ARG A 155 -23.03 -6.37 8.93
C ARG A 155 -23.72 -5.21 9.65
N GLN A 156 -24.93 -4.82 9.23
CA GLN A 156 -25.74 -3.85 9.98
C GLN A 156 -26.04 -4.35 11.40
N ARG A 157 -26.42 -5.62 11.55
CA ARG A 157 -26.64 -6.23 12.86
C ARG A 157 -25.38 -6.23 13.73
N ALA A 158 -24.22 -6.58 13.16
CA ALA A 158 -22.93 -6.49 13.84
C ALA A 158 -22.62 -5.07 14.33
N VAL A 159 -22.81 -4.06 13.48
CA VAL A 159 -22.62 -2.65 13.85
C VAL A 159 -23.53 -2.25 15.01
N ARG A 160 -24.82 -2.58 14.92
CA ARG A 160 -25.80 -2.26 15.98
C ARG A 160 -25.47 -2.96 17.29
N GLN A 161 -25.11 -4.25 17.23
CA GLN A 161 -24.69 -5.01 18.42
C GLN A 161 -23.45 -4.39 19.08
N THR A 162 -22.43 -4.02 18.29
CA THR A 162 -21.22 -3.38 18.83
C THR A 162 -21.56 -2.05 19.49
N PHE A 163 -22.37 -1.22 18.82
CA PHE A 163 -22.80 0.07 19.35
C PHE A 163 -23.53 -0.09 20.69
N VAL A 164 -24.52 -0.97 20.75
CA VAL A 164 -25.31 -1.20 21.98
C VAL A 164 -24.42 -1.71 23.11
N ASN A 165 -23.54 -2.68 22.85
CA ASN A 165 -22.62 -3.20 23.87
C ASN A 165 -21.71 -2.10 24.43
N LEU A 166 -21.10 -1.28 23.55
CA LEU A 166 -20.24 -0.18 23.98
C LEU A 166 -21.02 0.92 24.72
N TYR A 167 -22.27 1.19 24.33
CA TYR A 167 -23.14 2.14 25.01
C TYR A 167 -23.52 1.66 26.42
N GLU A 168 -23.91 0.39 26.55
CA GLU A 168 -24.23 -0.23 27.84
C GLU A 168 -23.01 -0.29 28.78
N ASP A 169 -21.82 -0.50 28.23
CA ASP A 169 -20.55 -0.48 28.97
C ASP A 169 -20.06 0.95 29.31
N GLY A 170 -20.79 2.00 28.88
CA GLY A 170 -20.43 3.41 29.10
C GLY A 170 -19.21 3.88 28.30
N LEU A 171 -18.82 3.12 27.26
CA LEU A 171 -17.72 3.45 26.35
C LEU A 171 -18.18 4.28 25.16
N ILE A 172 -19.47 4.27 24.83
CA ILE A 172 -20.09 5.27 23.95
C ILE A 172 -20.85 6.29 24.79
N PHE A 173 -20.63 7.56 24.53
CA PHE A 173 -21.32 8.66 25.19
C PHE A 173 -21.63 9.79 24.20
N ARG A 174 -22.61 10.62 24.56
CA ARG A 174 -22.95 11.84 23.84
C ARG A 174 -22.46 13.05 24.63
N GLY A 175 -21.81 14.00 23.96
CA GLY A 175 -21.28 15.19 24.64
C GLY A 175 -20.82 16.29 23.69
N GLU A 176 -20.82 17.52 24.20
CA GLU A 176 -20.30 18.70 23.51
C GLU A 176 -18.78 18.72 23.57
N ARG A 177 -18.16 18.71 22.38
CA ARG A 177 -16.71 18.86 22.23
C ARG A 177 -16.39 19.63 20.96
N MET A 178 -15.18 20.14 20.90
CA MET A 178 -14.63 20.69 19.67
C MET A 178 -14.49 19.58 18.61
N ILE A 179 -15.05 19.83 17.44
CA ILE A 179 -14.97 18.95 16.27
C ILE A 179 -14.40 19.69 15.08
N ASN A 180 -13.80 18.94 14.16
CA ASN A 180 -13.48 19.42 12.82
C ASN A 180 -14.76 19.42 11.98
N TRP A 181 -15.18 20.57 11.47
CA TRP A 181 -16.39 20.71 10.67
C TRP A 181 -16.10 21.07 9.22
N ASP A 182 -16.71 20.34 8.29
CA ASP A 182 -16.70 20.66 6.87
C ASP A 182 -17.91 21.54 6.53
N THR A 183 -17.69 22.84 6.25
CA THR A 183 -18.79 23.77 5.94
C THR A 183 -19.49 23.48 4.62
N VAL A 184 -18.85 22.74 3.71
CA VAL A 184 -19.43 22.37 2.41
C VAL A 184 -20.21 21.06 2.54
N GLY A 185 -19.60 20.03 3.14
CA GLY A 185 -20.26 18.75 3.40
C GLY A 185 -21.29 18.80 4.54
N GLN A 186 -21.26 19.86 5.35
CA GLN A 186 -22.05 20.07 6.57
C GLN A 186 -22.02 18.84 7.50
N THR A 187 -20.82 18.36 7.80
CA THR A 187 -20.61 17.19 8.65
C THR A 187 -19.33 17.31 9.47
N ALA A 188 -19.34 16.67 10.63
CA ALA A 188 -18.13 16.41 11.41
C ALA A 188 -17.12 15.55 10.63
N LEU A 189 -15.84 15.80 10.85
CA LEU A 189 -14.69 15.07 10.33
C LEU A 189 -13.85 14.52 11.49
N SER A 190 -13.26 13.35 11.30
CA SER A 190 -12.17 12.87 12.16
C SER A 190 -10.89 13.67 11.91
N ASP A 191 -10.02 13.78 12.92
CA ASP A 191 -8.67 14.40 12.78
C ASP A 191 -7.89 13.81 11.60
N LEU A 192 -8.07 12.52 11.33
CA LEU A 192 -7.39 11.83 10.24
C LEU A 192 -7.93 12.22 8.85
N GLU A 193 -9.11 12.83 8.77
CA GLU A 193 -9.77 13.27 7.51
C GLU A 193 -9.39 14.72 7.12
N VAL A 194 -8.51 15.36 7.90
CA VAL A 194 -8.04 16.74 7.71
C VAL A 194 -6.64 16.75 7.07
N GLU A 195 -6.50 17.43 5.94
CA GLU A 195 -5.23 17.66 5.25
C GLU A 195 -4.70 19.07 5.50
N TYR A 196 -3.51 19.18 6.08
CA TYR A 196 -2.89 20.48 6.32
C TYR A 196 -2.14 20.99 5.08
N ARG A 197 -2.38 22.26 4.74
CA ARG A 197 -1.75 22.96 3.61
C ARG A 197 -1.20 24.29 4.08
N ASP A 198 -0.02 24.68 3.60
CA ASP A 198 0.53 26.01 3.87
C ASP A 198 -0.30 27.07 3.13
N VAL A 199 -0.87 28.01 3.88
CA VAL A 199 -1.68 29.11 3.37
C VAL A 199 -1.01 30.44 3.70
N GLU A 200 -0.90 31.31 2.70
CA GLU A 200 -0.49 32.70 2.89
C GLU A 200 -1.64 33.49 3.54
N SER A 201 -1.35 34.11 4.68
CA SER A 201 -2.28 34.87 5.50
C SER A 201 -1.54 36.04 6.18
N ALA A 202 -2.09 36.57 7.27
CA ALA A 202 -1.46 37.61 8.08
C ALA A 202 -1.71 37.37 9.58
N PHE A 203 -0.86 37.97 10.40
CA PHE A 203 -1.16 38.27 11.79
C PHE A 203 -1.67 39.70 11.89
N TRP A 204 -2.90 39.83 12.39
CA TRP A 204 -3.48 41.11 12.77
C TRP A 204 -3.21 41.34 14.25
N TYR A 205 -2.51 42.43 14.57
CA TYR A 205 -2.27 42.87 15.93
C TYR A 205 -3.34 43.87 16.32
N VAL A 206 -4.30 43.43 17.14
CA VAL A 206 -5.52 44.17 17.49
C VAL A 206 -5.43 44.65 18.93
N ARG A 207 -5.76 45.93 19.15
CA ARG A 207 -5.83 46.56 20.48
C ARG A 207 -7.20 46.29 21.11
N TYR A 208 -7.19 45.74 22.31
CA TYR A 208 -8.34 45.54 23.18
C TYR A 208 -8.30 46.60 24.29
N PRO A 209 -9.15 47.63 24.25
CA PRO A 209 -9.13 48.72 25.23
C PRO A 209 -9.44 48.23 26.65
N VAL A 210 -8.68 48.66 27.66
CA VAL A 210 -8.95 48.34 29.07
C VAL A 210 -10.17 49.11 29.55
N VAL A 211 -11.05 48.45 30.31
CA VAL A 211 -12.23 49.08 30.91
C VAL A 211 -11.82 49.99 32.08
N ARG A 212 -12.40 51.20 32.16
CA ARG A 212 -12.17 52.16 33.25
C ARG A 212 -12.73 51.63 34.58
N GLU A 213 -11.99 51.82 35.68
CA GLU A 213 -12.38 51.36 37.02
C GLU A 213 -13.63 52.07 37.61
N ASP A 214 -13.99 53.25 37.11
CA ASP A 214 -15.15 54.03 37.60
C ASP A 214 -16.48 53.69 36.90
N SER A 215 -16.46 52.79 35.90
CA SER A 215 -17.69 52.23 35.31
C SER A 215 -18.17 51.06 36.16
N ASP A 216 -19.41 51.12 36.68
CA ASP A 216 -20.06 49.96 37.30
C ASP A 216 -19.89 48.77 36.34
N PRO A 217 -19.28 47.64 36.76
CA PRO A 217 -19.24 46.46 35.93
C PRO A 217 -20.69 46.07 35.65
N ALA A 218 -21.06 46.03 34.36
CA ALA A 218 -22.30 45.38 33.98
C ALA A 218 -22.29 43.98 34.61
N PRO A 219 -23.39 43.53 35.24
CA PRO A 219 -23.42 42.21 35.84
C PRO A 219 -23.07 41.16 34.78
N SER A 220 -22.40 40.10 35.23
CA SER A 220 -22.28 38.87 34.46
C SER A 220 -23.65 38.50 33.86
N PRO A 221 -23.71 37.86 32.68
CA PRO A 221 -24.96 37.30 32.15
C PRO A 221 -25.70 36.39 33.15
N LEU A 222 -25.05 35.96 34.23
CA LEU A 222 -25.55 35.05 35.25
C LEU A 222 -26.38 35.71 36.39
N GLU A 223 -26.58 37.03 36.42
CA GLU A 223 -27.49 37.65 37.40
C GLU A 223 -28.67 38.35 36.72
N GLY A 224 -29.78 37.64 36.50
CA GLY A 224 -31.05 38.32 36.27
C GLY A 224 -32.24 37.61 35.62
N GLU A 225 -32.58 36.37 35.96
CA GLU A 225 -34.00 35.97 35.87
C GLU A 225 -34.79 36.68 36.99
N GLY A 226 -35.22 37.92 36.75
CA GLY A 226 -36.16 38.59 37.65
C GLY A 226 -36.01 40.09 37.91
N ARG A 227 -35.53 40.91 36.96
CA ARG A 227 -35.66 42.38 37.08
C ARG A 227 -36.46 42.97 35.91
N GLY A 228 -37.56 43.65 36.26
CA GLY A 228 -38.49 44.27 35.33
C GLY A 228 -37.85 45.39 34.50
N GLU A 229 -38.44 45.60 33.32
CA GLU A 229 -38.11 46.64 32.34
C GLU A 229 -37.96 48.03 33.00
N GLY A 230 -36.73 48.54 33.14
CA GLY A 230 -36.54 49.88 33.72
C GLY A 230 -35.12 50.44 33.82
N GLU A 231 -34.07 49.63 33.99
CA GLU A 231 -32.71 50.16 34.20
C GLU A 231 -31.74 49.61 33.15
N ARG A 232 -31.41 50.42 32.14
CA ARG A 232 -30.31 50.13 31.21
C ARG A 232 -28.98 50.36 31.94
N ALA A 233 -28.13 49.32 32.01
CA ALA A 233 -26.74 49.45 32.45
C ALA A 233 -26.03 50.56 31.66
N GLN A 234 -25.18 51.35 32.34
CA GLN A 234 -24.34 52.34 31.66
C GLN A 234 -23.30 51.62 30.80
N PRO A 235 -23.03 52.07 29.55
CA PRO A 235 -22.01 51.46 28.71
C PRO A 235 -20.62 51.61 29.35
N ALA A 236 -19.86 50.52 29.39
CA ALA A 236 -18.47 50.54 29.84
C ALA A 236 -17.67 51.54 28.99
N THR A 237 -16.81 52.34 29.64
CA THR A 237 -16.00 53.35 28.93
C THR A 237 -14.54 52.91 28.86
N PRO A 238 -13.85 53.10 27.72
CA PRO A 238 -12.44 52.73 27.59
C PRO A 238 -11.54 53.65 28.42
N ALA A 239 -10.48 53.08 28.99
CA ALA A 239 -9.31 53.80 29.49
C ALA A 239 -8.37 54.18 28.32
N ASP A 240 -7.33 54.96 28.61
CA ASP A 240 -6.27 55.28 27.63
C ASP A 240 -5.28 54.10 27.41
N ASP A 241 -5.53 52.96 28.07
CA ASP A 241 -4.68 51.77 28.10
C ASP A 241 -5.32 50.61 27.32
N TYR A 242 -4.52 49.70 26.78
CA TYR A 242 -4.97 48.58 25.95
C TYR A 242 -4.00 47.40 26.01
N ILE A 243 -4.51 46.20 25.70
CA ILE A 243 -3.71 45.01 25.45
C ILE A 243 -3.70 44.69 23.95
N VAL A 244 -2.55 44.30 23.41
CA VAL A 244 -2.43 43.94 21.99
C VAL A 244 -2.51 42.43 21.87
N VAL A 245 -3.44 41.93 21.06
CA VAL A 245 -3.61 40.51 20.72
C VAL A 245 -3.20 40.28 19.28
N ALA A 246 -2.43 39.21 19.02
CA ALA A 246 -2.14 38.76 17.66
C ALA A 246 -3.07 37.60 17.28
N THR A 247 -3.73 37.70 16.12
CA THR A 247 -4.61 36.63 15.60
C THR A 247 -4.48 36.48 14.09
N THR A 248 -4.66 35.26 13.58
CA THR A 248 -4.83 34.97 12.14
C THR A 248 -6.30 34.90 11.71
N ARG A 249 -7.23 35.00 12.67
CA ARG A 249 -8.67 34.87 12.46
C ARG A 249 -9.47 36.05 13.03
N PRO A 250 -9.35 37.27 12.48
CA PRO A 250 -10.12 38.43 12.95
C PRO A 250 -11.64 38.19 12.97
N GLU A 251 -12.17 37.40 12.04
CA GLU A 251 -13.59 37.04 11.97
C GLU A 251 -14.13 36.33 13.22
N THR A 252 -13.25 35.75 14.05
CA THR A 252 -13.63 35.06 15.29
C THR A 252 -13.66 35.96 16.52
N ILE A 253 -13.14 37.20 16.42
CA ILE A 253 -13.11 38.17 17.53
C ILE A 253 -14.50 38.42 18.17
N PRO A 254 -15.63 38.49 17.43
CA PRO A 254 -16.95 38.63 18.04
C PRO A 254 -17.31 37.52 19.05
N ALA A 255 -16.66 36.36 18.97
CA ALA A 255 -16.86 35.22 19.86
C ALA A 255 -15.92 35.21 21.07
N ASP A 256 -15.03 36.19 21.22
CA ASP A 256 -14.04 36.21 22.30
C ASP A 256 -14.69 36.31 23.68
N THR A 257 -14.20 35.49 24.60
CA THR A 257 -14.69 35.45 25.99
C THR A 257 -13.62 35.77 27.02
N ALA A 258 -12.34 35.83 26.64
CA ALA A 258 -11.26 36.36 27.45
C ALA A 258 -10.06 36.78 26.58
N VAL A 259 -9.09 37.45 27.21
CA VAL A 259 -7.72 37.58 26.69
C VAL A 259 -6.79 36.85 27.65
N ALA A 260 -6.05 35.85 27.18
CA ALA A 260 -5.11 35.09 27.99
C ALA A 260 -3.68 35.62 27.83
N VAL A 261 -2.96 35.71 28.95
CA VAL A 261 -1.54 36.09 29.01
C VAL A 261 -0.78 35.13 29.90
N HIS A 262 0.51 34.96 29.64
CA HIS A 262 1.35 34.18 30.53
C HIS A 262 1.50 34.89 31.90
N PRO A 263 1.38 34.19 33.05
CA PRO A 263 1.46 34.81 34.39
C PRO A 263 2.79 35.53 34.66
N GLU A 264 3.86 35.13 33.98
CA GLU A 264 5.20 35.71 34.11
C GLU A 264 5.54 36.78 33.04
N ASP A 265 4.62 37.11 32.13
CA ASP A 265 4.88 38.15 31.13
C ASP A 265 4.80 39.56 31.76
N ASP A 266 5.96 40.16 32.03
CA ASP A 266 6.06 41.50 32.63
C ASP A 266 5.35 42.60 31.80
N ARG A 267 5.11 42.39 30.50
CA ARG A 267 4.36 43.35 29.66
C ARG A 267 2.89 43.42 30.06
N TRP A 268 2.27 42.27 30.36
CA TRP A 268 0.82 42.17 30.53
C TRP A 268 0.36 41.76 31.93
N ARG A 269 1.27 41.29 32.80
CA ARG A 269 0.94 40.77 34.15
C ARG A 269 0.10 41.75 34.99
N HIS A 270 0.29 43.05 34.81
CA HIS A 270 -0.45 44.08 35.54
C HIS A 270 -1.93 44.22 35.10
N LEU A 271 -2.30 43.65 33.94
CA LEU A 271 -3.67 43.61 33.42
C LEU A 271 -4.44 42.35 33.82
N ILE A 272 -3.79 41.34 34.40
CA ILE A 272 -4.46 40.11 34.84
C ILE A 272 -5.56 40.45 35.87
N GLY A 273 -6.77 39.93 35.63
CA GLY A 273 -7.96 40.19 36.43
C GLY A 273 -8.69 41.50 36.08
N ARG A 274 -8.18 42.29 35.13
CA ARG A 274 -8.88 43.45 34.56
C ARG A 274 -9.86 43.01 33.48
N MET A 275 -10.78 43.90 33.13
CA MET A 275 -11.67 43.73 31.98
C MET A 275 -11.15 44.56 30.81
N VAL A 276 -11.30 44.04 29.60
CA VAL A 276 -11.06 44.73 28.32
C VAL A 276 -12.33 44.70 27.47
N LEU A 277 -12.47 45.62 26.54
CA LEU A 277 -13.59 45.64 25.59
C LEU A 277 -13.24 44.79 24.38
N GLU A 278 -14.11 43.83 24.05
CA GLU A 278 -14.06 43.09 22.80
C GLU A 278 -14.23 44.09 21.63
N PRO A 279 -13.27 44.18 20.69
CA PRO A 279 -13.15 45.29 19.74
C PRO A 279 -14.32 45.53 18.77
N THR A 280 -15.18 44.54 18.54
CA THR A 280 -16.26 44.62 17.55
C THR A 280 -17.60 45.01 18.18
N SER A 281 -17.95 44.45 19.34
CA SER A 281 -19.21 44.67 20.05
C SER A 281 -19.10 45.56 21.30
N ASP A 282 -17.88 45.90 21.72
CA ASP A 282 -17.57 46.60 22.96
C ASP A 282 -18.07 45.86 24.22
N ARG A 283 -18.20 44.53 24.15
CA ARG A 283 -18.55 43.68 25.29
C ARG A 283 -17.35 43.55 26.25
N PRO A 284 -17.52 43.73 27.58
CA PRO A 284 -16.43 43.53 28.53
C PRO A 284 -16.09 42.04 28.68
N ILE A 285 -14.81 41.69 28.53
CA ILE A 285 -14.25 40.34 28.72
C ILE A 285 -13.02 40.38 29.65
N PRO A 286 -12.78 39.35 30.47
CA PRO A 286 -11.66 39.31 31.41
C PRO A 286 -10.29 39.08 30.74
N VAL A 287 -9.24 39.60 31.37
CA VAL A 287 -7.85 39.20 31.11
C VAL A 287 -7.44 38.12 32.13
N ILE A 288 -7.08 36.95 31.65
CA ILE A 288 -6.78 35.76 32.47
C ILE A 288 -5.31 35.34 32.35
N ALA A 289 -4.82 34.60 33.34
CA ALA A 289 -3.47 34.04 33.34
C ALA A 289 -3.51 32.55 32.98
N ASP A 290 -2.79 32.13 31.94
CA ASP A 290 -2.69 30.72 31.54
C ASP A 290 -1.26 30.38 31.10
N GLU A 291 -0.72 29.27 31.61
CA GLU A 291 0.65 28.83 31.31
C GLU A 291 0.80 28.25 29.89
N ALA A 292 -0.31 27.95 29.19
CA ALA A 292 -0.26 27.54 27.79
C ALA A 292 0.15 28.68 26.83
N ILE A 293 0.18 29.93 27.31
CA ILE A 293 0.54 31.09 26.48
C ILE A 293 2.07 31.22 26.39
N GLU A 294 2.60 31.16 25.18
CA GLU A 294 4.02 31.44 24.94
C GLU A 294 4.30 32.95 24.95
N ILE A 295 5.23 33.40 25.79
CA ILE A 295 5.57 34.83 25.95
C ILE A 295 6.08 35.41 24.62
N GLU A 296 6.92 34.69 23.89
CA GLU A 296 7.53 35.16 22.65
C GLU A 296 6.62 35.09 21.42
N ALA A 297 5.48 34.39 21.50
CA ALA A 297 4.57 34.20 20.37
C ALA A 297 3.70 35.44 20.13
N GLY A 298 3.75 35.98 18.91
CA GLY A 298 2.94 37.15 18.52
C GLY A 298 3.15 38.36 19.43
N SER A 299 2.12 38.73 20.20
CA SER A 299 2.17 39.81 21.18
C SER A 299 2.43 39.35 22.63
N GLY A 300 2.48 38.04 22.90
CA GLY A 300 2.44 37.47 24.25
C GLY A 300 1.07 37.50 24.93
N ALA A 301 0.02 37.87 24.17
CA ALA A 301 -1.37 37.83 24.59
C ALA A 301 -2.23 37.21 23.48
N LEU A 302 -3.13 36.32 23.86
CA LEU A 302 -3.97 35.54 22.95
C LEU A 302 -5.45 35.86 23.20
N LYS A 303 -6.23 36.06 22.13
CA LYS A 303 -7.69 36.08 22.23
C LYS A 303 -8.16 34.67 22.56
N VAL A 304 -9.03 34.50 23.54
CA VAL A 304 -9.58 33.19 23.88
C VAL A 304 -10.98 33.11 23.30
N THR A 305 -11.14 32.25 22.30
CA THR A 305 -12.39 32.05 21.58
C THR A 305 -12.82 30.58 21.64
N PRO A 306 -13.36 30.10 22.79
CA PRO A 306 -13.55 28.67 23.04
C PRO A 306 -14.43 27.94 22.01
N GLY A 307 -15.29 28.66 21.29
CA GLY A 307 -16.14 28.07 20.25
C GLY A 307 -15.45 27.77 18.91
N HIS A 308 -14.21 28.25 18.69
CA HIS A 308 -13.58 28.30 17.34
C HIS A 308 -12.09 27.96 17.30
N ASP A 309 -11.51 27.43 18.38
CA ASP A 309 -10.13 26.94 18.39
C ASP A 309 -9.95 25.87 19.49
N PRO A 310 -9.30 24.73 19.22
CA PRO A 310 -9.11 23.67 20.22
C PRO A 310 -8.31 24.09 21.45
N VAL A 311 -7.27 24.92 21.28
CA VAL A 311 -6.44 25.43 22.40
C VAL A 311 -7.26 26.40 23.23
N ASP A 312 -8.01 27.30 22.58
CA ASP A 312 -8.90 28.23 23.26
C ASP A 312 -10.03 27.51 24.01
N PHE A 313 -10.54 26.39 23.46
CA PHE A 313 -11.53 25.55 24.13
C PHE A 313 -10.98 24.95 25.42
N GLU A 314 -9.77 24.37 25.39
CA GLU A 314 -9.12 23.83 26.58
C GLU A 314 -8.83 24.93 27.63
N ILE A 315 -8.41 26.13 27.20
CA ILE A 315 -8.29 27.30 28.10
C ILE A 315 -9.66 27.66 28.68
N GLY A 316 -10.70 27.70 27.85
CA GLY A 316 -12.07 27.96 28.26
C GLY A 316 -12.55 27.00 29.34
N GLU A 317 -12.31 25.70 29.19
CA GLU A 317 -12.63 24.68 30.19
C GLU A 317 -11.87 24.88 31.51
N ARG A 318 -10.56 25.18 31.44
CA ARG A 318 -9.73 25.41 32.64
C ARG A 318 -10.20 26.60 33.46
N HIS A 319 -10.70 27.65 32.81
CA HIS A 319 -11.08 28.92 33.45
C HIS A 319 -12.60 29.11 33.58
N GLY A 320 -13.42 28.17 33.10
CA GLY A 320 -14.88 28.25 33.14
C GLY A 320 -15.45 29.38 32.28
N LEU A 321 -14.88 29.59 31.09
CA LEU A 321 -15.36 30.60 30.14
C LEU A 321 -16.56 30.11 29.33
N GLU A 322 -17.41 31.04 28.90
CA GLU A 322 -18.51 30.75 27.98
C GLU A 322 -17.98 30.31 26.61
N THR A 323 -18.65 29.35 25.99
CA THR A 323 -18.37 28.90 24.63
C THR A 323 -19.39 29.53 23.68
N ILE A 324 -18.92 30.40 22.78
CA ILE A 324 -19.78 31.12 21.84
C ILE A 324 -19.50 30.64 20.42
N ASN A 325 -20.47 29.95 19.82
CA ASN A 325 -20.41 29.58 18.41
C ASN A 325 -21.04 30.68 17.54
N ILE A 326 -20.25 31.31 16.65
CA ILE A 326 -20.71 32.33 15.71
C ILE A 326 -20.92 31.79 14.29
N LEU A 327 -20.62 30.51 14.04
CA LEU A 327 -20.73 29.89 12.72
C LEU A 327 -22.06 29.12 12.62
N ALA A 328 -22.75 29.31 11.50
CA ALA A 328 -23.79 28.41 11.02
C ALA A 328 -23.15 27.19 10.34
N PRO A 329 -23.90 26.08 10.14
CA PRO A 329 -23.38 24.85 9.52
C PRO A 329 -22.76 25.04 8.13
N ASP A 330 -23.18 26.04 7.36
CA ASP A 330 -22.66 26.36 6.02
C ASP A 330 -21.42 27.28 6.03
N GLY A 331 -20.95 27.68 7.22
CA GLY A 331 -19.81 28.59 7.38
C GLY A 331 -20.16 30.07 7.30
N THR A 332 -21.44 30.45 7.15
CA THR A 332 -21.89 31.82 7.35
C THR A 332 -21.95 32.17 8.84
N LEU A 333 -21.90 33.47 9.18
CA LEU A 333 -22.00 33.89 10.57
C LEU A 333 -23.47 33.97 11.04
N ASN A 334 -23.76 33.49 12.26
CA ASN A 334 -25.09 33.51 12.89
C ASN A 334 -25.33 34.80 13.73
N GLU A 335 -26.45 34.90 14.46
CA GLU A 335 -26.78 36.08 15.26
C GLU A 335 -25.76 36.46 16.35
N HIS A 336 -24.95 35.50 16.83
CA HIS A 336 -23.94 35.76 17.85
C HIS A 336 -22.79 36.63 17.32
N ALA A 337 -22.60 36.72 15.99
CA ALA A 337 -21.64 37.63 15.36
C ALA A 337 -22.15 39.10 15.28
N GLY A 338 -23.36 39.39 15.78
CA GLY A 338 -23.94 40.73 15.78
C GLY A 338 -24.13 41.27 14.37
N ARG A 339 -23.48 42.41 14.05
CA ARG A 339 -23.64 43.08 12.75
C ARG A 339 -23.06 42.31 11.56
N TYR A 340 -22.27 41.27 11.82
CA TYR A 340 -21.70 40.41 10.79
C TYR A 340 -22.57 39.17 10.52
N ALA A 341 -23.75 39.07 11.13
CA ALA A 341 -24.66 37.96 10.86
C ALA A 341 -25.09 37.91 9.38
N GLY A 342 -25.12 36.71 8.80
CA GLY A 342 -25.64 36.42 7.46
C GLY A 342 -24.63 36.56 6.31
N ILE A 343 -23.35 36.81 6.58
CA ILE A 343 -22.28 36.80 5.56
C ILE A 343 -21.33 35.63 5.76
N ASP A 344 -20.63 35.24 4.70
CA ASP A 344 -19.59 34.20 4.76
C ASP A 344 -18.41 34.64 5.64
N ARG A 345 -17.78 33.69 6.34
CA ARG A 345 -16.68 33.94 7.27
C ARG A 345 -15.47 34.66 6.65
N PHE A 346 -15.17 34.43 5.38
CA PHE A 346 -14.05 35.11 4.72
C PHE A 346 -14.41 36.56 4.39
N GLU A 347 -15.67 36.82 4.00
CA GLU A 347 -16.17 38.19 3.86
C GLU A 347 -16.25 38.90 5.22
N ALA A 348 -16.63 38.18 6.27
CA ALA A 348 -16.64 38.71 7.63
C ALA A 348 -15.25 39.10 8.11
N ARG A 349 -14.21 38.33 7.76
CA ARG A 349 -12.82 38.68 8.06
C ARG A 349 -12.46 40.05 7.51
N ASP A 350 -12.73 40.29 6.24
CA ASP A 350 -12.43 41.57 5.58
C ASP A 350 -13.19 42.71 6.26
N ARG A 351 -14.49 42.54 6.52
CA ARG A 351 -15.31 43.57 7.19
C ARG A 351 -14.88 43.85 8.63
N VAL A 352 -14.54 42.82 9.40
CA VAL A 352 -14.03 42.99 10.77
C VAL A 352 -12.73 43.80 10.74
N VAL A 353 -11.81 43.48 9.83
CA VAL A 353 -10.54 44.23 9.70
C VAL A 353 -10.80 45.69 9.33
N GLU A 354 -11.64 45.97 8.32
CA GLU A 354 -12.01 47.34 7.93
C GLU A 354 -12.60 48.13 9.10
N ASP A 355 -13.47 47.51 9.89
CA ASP A 355 -14.07 48.13 11.06
C ASP A 355 -13.05 48.43 12.18
N LEU A 356 -12.11 47.51 12.42
CA LEU A 356 -11.04 47.70 13.39
C LEU A 356 -10.07 48.79 12.97
N GLU A 357 -9.74 48.88 11.68
CA GLU A 357 -8.96 49.99 11.12
C GLU A 357 -9.69 51.33 11.26
N ALA A 358 -11.00 51.36 10.98
CA ALA A 358 -11.82 52.57 11.14
C ALA A 358 -11.91 53.03 12.60
N LYS A 359 -11.91 52.09 13.55
CA LYS A 359 -11.82 52.38 15.00
C LYS A 359 -10.39 52.73 15.46
N GLY A 360 -9.36 52.57 14.62
CA GLY A 360 -7.96 52.80 14.97
C GLY A 360 -7.38 51.75 15.93
N LEU A 361 -7.97 50.54 15.95
CA LEU A 361 -7.62 49.46 16.86
C LEU A 361 -6.60 48.47 16.27
N ILE A 362 -6.24 48.58 14.98
CA ILE A 362 -5.13 47.81 14.40
C ILE A 362 -3.79 48.49 14.72
N GLU A 363 -2.91 47.77 15.42
CA GLU A 363 -1.53 48.19 15.71
C GLU A 363 -0.64 48.02 14.47
N LYS A 364 -0.67 46.82 13.88
CA LYS A 364 0.06 46.45 12.67
C LYS A 364 -0.53 45.17 12.07
N ILE A 365 -0.23 44.94 10.79
CA ILE A 365 -0.55 43.70 10.07
C ILE A 365 0.77 43.14 9.53
N GLU A 366 1.07 41.88 9.82
CA GLU A 366 2.30 41.22 9.40
C GLU A 366 1.98 40.00 8.53
N PRO A 367 2.56 39.86 7.32
CA PRO A 367 2.39 38.66 6.51
C PRO A 367 2.83 37.40 7.26
N TYR A 368 2.06 36.33 7.16
CA TYR A 368 2.30 35.09 7.86
C TYR A 368 1.84 33.88 7.06
N THR A 369 2.64 32.82 7.02
CA THR A 369 2.29 31.55 6.39
C THR A 369 2.16 30.49 7.47
N HIS A 370 1.04 29.76 7.46
CA HIS A 370 0.81 28.65 8.39
C HIS A 370 0.04 27.51 7.76
N ALA A 371 0.11 26.37 8.42
CA ALA A 371 -0.61 25.17 8.03
C ALA A 371 -2.09 25.29 8.44
N VAL A 372 -2.99 25.22 7.46
CA VAL A 372 -4.45 25.25 7.65
C VAL A 372 -5.04 23.91 7.25
N GLY A 373 -5.92 23.36 8.09
CA GLY A 373 -6.62 22.12 7.84
C GLY A 373 -7.68 22.27 6.74
N HIS A 374 -7.70 21.34 5.79
CA HIS A 374 -8.68 21.26 4.73
C HIS A 374 -9.33 19.88 4.70
N SER A 375 -10.63 19.82 4.41
CA SER A 375 -11.33 18.56 4.22
C SER A 375 -10.69 17.79 3.07
N GLN A 376 -10.30 16.53 3.31
CA GLN A 376 -9.79 15.67 2.24
C GLN A 376 -10.82 15.46 1.11
N ARG A 377 -12.11 15.64 1.40
CA ARG A 377 -13.21 15.33 0.48
C ARG A 377 -13.67 16.56 -0.31
N SER A 378 -14.14 17.59 0.39
CA SER A 378 -14.63 18.81 -0.25
C SER A 378 -13.51 19.78 -0.62
N GLY A 379 -12.36 19.70 0.05
CA GLY A 379 -11.28 20.66 -0.06
C GLY A 379 -11.54 21.97 0.70
N ALA A 380 -12.67 22.12 1.39
CA ALA A 380 -13.01 23.29 2.19
C ALA A 380 -12.05 23.44 3.39
N VAL A 381 -11.84 24.69 3.83
CA VAL A 381 -11.15 24.96 5.10
C VAL A 381 -11.99 24.39 6.24
N VAL A 382 -11.37 23.54 7.06
CA VAL A 382 -12.02 22.91 8.21
C VAL A 382 -12.20 23.93 9.31
N GLU A 383 -13.42 24.01 9.83
CA GLU A 383 -13.77 24.90 10.93
C GLU A 383 -13.83 24.10 12.24
N PRO A 384 -13.00 24.42 13.24
CA PRO A 384 -13.21 23.90 14.59
C PRO A 384 -14.48 24.53 15.17
N ILE A 385 -15.48 23.72 15.51
CA ILE A 385 -16.70 24.17 16.20
C ILE A 385 -17.03 23.27 17.37
N VAL A 386 -17.66 23.81 18.40
CA VAL A 386 -18.24 22.99 19.48
C VAL A 386 -19.59 22.44 19.02
N SER A 387 -19.74 21.12 19.09
CA SER A 387 -20.95 20.42 18.68
C SER A 387 -21.20 19.23 19.60
N GLU A 388 -22.47 18.98 19.91
CA GLU A 388 -22.89 17.76 20.60
C GLU A 388 -22.84 16.59 19.62
N GLN A 389 -22.00 15.60 19.93
CA GLN A 389 -21.73 14.45 19.06
C GLN A 389 -21.65 13.15 19.85
N TRP A 390 -21.65 12.01 19.16
CA TRP A 390 -21.41 10.69 19.72
C TRP A 390 -19.93 10.34 19.67
N TRP A 391 -19.39 9.88 20.80
CA TRP A 391 -17.98 9.59 20.99
C TRP A 391 -17.76 8.18 21.52
N VAL A 392 -16.67 7.55 21.10
CA VAL A 392 -16.11 6.36 21.75
C VAL A 392 -14.97 6.78 22.67
N ASN A 393 -15.06 6.41 23.94
CA ASN A 393 -13.95 6.45 24.89
C ASN A 393 -12.93 5.37 24.52
N VAL A 394 -11.88 5.79 23.81
CA VAL A 394 -10.92 4.86 23.20
C VAL A 394 -9.89 4.32 24.18
N GLY A 395 -9.65 5.00 25.31
CA GLY A 395 -8.60 4.64 26.26
C GLY A 395 -8.66 3.16 26.70
N PRO A 396 -9.81 2.71 27.25
CA PRO A 396 -10.00 1.31 27.64
C PRO A 396 -9.90 0.29 26.50
N LEU A 397 -10.15 0.71 25.26
CA LEU A 397 -10.04 -0.15 24.05
C LEU A 397 -8.60 -0.20 23.52
N ALA A 398 -7.84 0.89 23.67
CA ALA A 398 -6.47 1.01 23.20
C ALA A 398 -5.49 0.19 24.05
N GLU A 399 -5.70 0.10 25.36
CA GLU A 399 -4.85 -0.67 26.28
C GLU A 399 -4.66 -2.14 25.86
N PRO A 400 -5.72 -2.97 25.65
CA PRO A 400 -5.55 -4.35 25.21
C PRO A 400 -4.96 -4.47 23.81
N ALA A 401 -5.25 -3.50 22.92
CA ALA A 401 -4.71 -3.44 21.56
C ALA A 401 -3.19 -3.21 21.56
N ILE A 402 -2.71 -2.28 22.40
CA ILE A 402 -1.28 -2.04 22.65
C ILE A 402 -0.61 -3.30 23.21
N ALA A 403 -1.25 -3.97 24.18
CA ALA A 403 -0.72 -5.19 24.77
C ALA A 403 -0.60 -6.33 23.75
N ALA A 404 -1.61 -6.52 22.88
CA ALA A 404 -1.59 -7.55 21.84
C ALA A 404 -0.37 -7.46 20.92
N VAL A 405 0.03 -6.24 20.53
CA VAL A 405 1.22 -6.03 19.71
C VAL A 405 2.52 -6.13 20.52
N ARG A 406 2.57 -5.54 21.73
CA ARG A 406 3.77 -5.60 22.59
C ARG A 406 4.13 -7.02 23.02
N ASP A 407 3.13 -7.85 23.29
CA ASP A 407 3.30 -9.24 23.70
C ASP A 407 3.59 -10.18 22.51
N GLY A 408 3.52 -9.67 21.28
CA GLY A 408 3.79 -10.43 20.06
C GLY A 408 2.65 -11.36 19.62
N ARG A 409 1.43 -11.18 20.14
CA ARG A 409 0.23 -11.88 19.64
C ARG A 409 -0.13 -11.43 18.22
N ILE A 410 0.20 -10.18 17.89
CA ILE A 410 0.03 -9.59 16.56
C ILE A 410 1.41 -9.10 16.07
N ALA A 411 1.89 -9.64 14.95
CA ALA A 411 3.17 -9.26 14.35
C ALA A 411 2.97 -8.28 13.18
N PHE A 412 3.85 -7.29 13.02
CA PHE A 412 3.86 -6.41 11.85
C PHE A 412 5.01 -6.73 10.89
N VAL A 413 4.71 -6.76 9.60
CA VAL A 413 5.67 -6.92 8.52
C VAL A 413 5.58 -5.69 7.59
N PRO A 414 6.63 -4.84 7.50
CA PRO A 414 7.89 -4.89 8.23
C PRO A 414 7.78 -4.40 9.68
N LYS A 415 8.63 -4.96 10.55
CA LYS A 415 8.67 -4.71 12.00
C LYS A 415 8.70 -3.23 12.41
N ARG A 416 9.25 -2.34 11.57
CA ARG A 416 9.33 -0.90 11.86
C ARG A 416 7.96 -0.24 12.12
N PHE A 417 6.88 -0.77 11.55
CA PHE A 417 5.53 -0.21 11.73
C PHE A 417 4.93 -0.53 13.10
N GLU A 418 5.47 -1.50 13.86
CA GLU A 418 5.06 -1.71 15.26
C GLU A 418 5.20 -0.42 16.07
N ARG A 419 6.34 0.27 15.92
CA ARG A 419 6.59 1.53 16.63
C ARG A 419 5.65 2.64 16.17
N THR A 420 5.35 2.70 14.88
CA THR A 420 4.41 3.69 14.32
C THR A 420 3.00 3.46 14.88
N TYR A 421 2.55 2.20 14.89
CA TYR A 421 1.27 1.80 15.47
C TYR A 421 1.20 2.12 16.97
N LEU A 422 2.19 1.67 17.75
CA LEU A 422 2.22 1.86 19.20
C LEU A 422 2.23 3.34 19.59
N HIS A 423 3.07 4.15 18.95
CA HIS A 423 3.11 5.58 19.19
C HIS A 423 1.75 6.25 18.95
N TRP A 424 1.04 5.83 17.90
CA TRP A 424 -0.28 6.38 17.62
C TRP A 424 -1.32 5.92 18.65
N MET A 425 -1.34 4.64 18.99
CA MET A 425 -2.25 4.08 19.99
C MET A 425 -2.04 4.65 21.39
N GLU A 426 -0.80 4.97 21.78
CA GLU A 426 -0.48 5.59 23.07
C GLU A 426 -0.98 7.03 23.22
N ASN A 427 -1.26 7.71 22.10
CA ASN A 427 -1.68 9.12 22.05
C ASN A 427 -3.09 9.30 21.46
N ILE A 428 -3.83 8.22 21.26
CA ILE A 428 -5.15 8.25 20.64
C ILE A 428 -6.15 9.00 21.55
N ARG A 429 -6.95 9.88 20.94
CA ARG A 429 -8.03 10.63 21.61
C ARG A 429 -9.39 9.99 21.33
N ASP A 430 -10.38 10.33 22.15
CA ASP A 430 -11.76 9.87 21.97
C ASP A 430 -12.22 10.11 20.54
N TRP A 431 -12.92 9.13 19.99
CA TRP A 431 -13.23 9.06 18.58
C TRP A 431 -14.66 9.52 18.34
N CYS A 432 -14.83 10.61 17.59
CA CYS A 432 -16.13 11.08 17.12
C CYS A 432 -16.69 10.10 16.07
N ILE A 433 -17.79 9.42 16.40
CA ILE A 433 -18.40 8.39 15.57
C ILE A 433 -19.68 8.83 14.86
N SER A 434 -20.27 9.98 15.20
CA SER A 434 -21.44 10.51 14.48
C SER A 434 -21.05 11.31 13.24
N ARG A 435 -21.92 11.31 12.23
CA ARG A 435 -21.80 12.04 10.97
C ARG A 435 -23.18 12.55 10.53
N GLN A 436 -23.24 13.79 10.05
CA GLN A 436 -24.48 14.47 9.64
C GLN A 436 -24.75 14.29 8.14
N ILE A 437 -24.66 13.04 7.68
CA ILE A 437 -24.88 12.63 6.28
C ILE A 437 -26.05 11.66 6.19
N TRP A 438 -26.57 11.43 4.99
CA TRP A 438 -27.75 10.57 4.82
C TRP A 438 -27.40 9.12 4.51
N TRP A 439 -26.26 8.88 3.87
CA TRP A 439 -25.75 7.55 3.56
C TRP A 439 -24.86 7.00 4.69
N GLY A 440 -25.07 5.75 5.11
CA GLY A 440 -24.35 5.10 6.20
C GLY A 440 -25.26 4.37 7.19
N HIS A 441 -24.66 3.70 8.18
CA HIS A 441 -25.41 3.07 9.26
C HIS A 441 -26.03 4.15 10.14
N ARG A 442 -27.35 4.21 10.26
CA ARG A 442 -27.98 5.13 11.22
C ARG A 442 -27.61 4.72 12.64
N ILE A 443 -27.37 5.71 13.50
CA ILE A 443 -27.12 5.47 14.92
C ILE A 443 -28.34 4.75 15.52
N PRO A 444 -28.16 3.59 16.19
CA PRO A 444 -29.27 2.81 16.74
C PRO A 444 -29.68 3.37 18.10
N VAL A 445 -30.06 4.64 18.13
CA VAL A 445 -30.57 5.35 19.32
C VAL A 445 -31.91 5.99 18.99
N TRP A 446 -32.87 5.89 19.89
CA TRP A 446 -34.21 6.46 19.79
C TRP A 446 -34.48 7.41 20.94
N TYR A 447 -35.08 8.55 20.62
CA TYR A 447 -35.54 9.56 21.57
C TYR A 447 -37.05 9.47 21.70
N CYS A 448 -37.55 9.50 22.93
CA CYS A 448 -38.99 9.57 23.17
C CYS A 448 -39.52 10.99 22.95
N ASP A 449 -40.45 11.14 22.00
CA ASP A 449 -41.09 12.41 21.68
C ASP A 449 -42.32 12.70 22.57
N ALA A 450 -42.63 11.81 23.54
CA ALA A 450 -43.70 12.07 24.51
C ALA A 450 -43.29 13.20 25.47
N GLU A 451 -44.19 14.18 25.65
CA GLU A 451 -44.04 15.26 26.63
C GLU A 451 -43.73 14.65 28.02
N ASP A 452 -42.70 15.19 28.68
CA ASP A 452 -42.19 14.78 30.01
C ASP A 452 -41.49 13.42 30.14
N CYS A 453 -41.29 12.64 29.05
CA CYS A 453 -40.53 11.37 29.14
C CYS A 453 -39.03 11.58 28.96
N GLY A 454 -38.60 12.13 27.82
CA GLY A 454 -37.18 12.37 27.51
C GLY A 454 -36.28 11.13 27.47
N GLU A 455 -36.83 9.92 27.51
CA GLU A 455 -36.07 8.67 27.53
C GLU A 455 -35.26 8.52 26.23
N THR A 456 -34.02 8.04 26.37
CA THR A 456 -33.12 7.72 25.27
C THR A 456 -32.81 6.23 25.33
N THR A 457 -33.02 5.51 24.24
CA THR A 457 -32.85 4.05 24.18
C THR A 457 -31.93 3.67 23.04
N ALA A 458 -30.88 2.90 23.32
CA ALA A 458 -30.07 2.23 22.30
C ALA A 458 -30.56 0.78 22.11
N ALA A 459 -30.74 0.32 20.87
CA ALA A 459 -31.32 -1.00 20.62
C ALA A 459 -30.85 -1.67 19.32
N VAL A 460 -30.59 -2.97 19.39
CA VAL A 460 -30.16 -3.78 18.23
C VAL A 460 -31.30 -4.02 17.26
N GLU A 461 -32.51 -4.24 17.77
CA GLU A 461 -33.74 -4.31 16.98
C GLU A 461 -34.51 -2.98 17.13
N ASP A 462 -35.24 -2.57 16.09
CA ASP A 462 -36.01 -1.34 16.13
C ASP A 462 -37.13 -1.44 17.18
N PRO A 463 -37.18 -0.54 18.18
CA PRO A 463 -38.25 -0.53 19.17
C PRO A 463 -39.55 0.02 18.57
N ASP A 464 -40.67 -0.66 18.79
CA ASP A 464 -41.99 -0.22 18.34
C ASP A 464 -42.53 0.99 19.14
N ALA A 465 -42.12 1.14 20.41
CA ALA A 465 -42.56 2.19 21.32
C ALA A 465 -41.53 2.41 22.45
N CYS A 466 -41.63 3.56 23.13
CA CYS A 466 -40.73 3.90 24.23
C CYS A 466 -40.82 2.87 25.37
N PRO A 467 -39.70 2.28 25.83
CA PRO A 467 -39.73 1.26 26.88
C PRO A 467 -40.17 1.82 28.25
N ALA A 468 -40.09 3.15 28.45
CA ALA A 468 -40.47 3.81 29.70
C ALA A 468 -41.95 4.23 29.74
N CYS A 469 -42.52 4.69 28.62
CA CYS A 469 -43.86 5.30 28.60
C CYS A 469 -44.80 4.83 27.48
N ASP A 470 -44.38 3.91 26.61
CA ASP A 470 -45.14 3.43 25.44
C ASP A 470 -45.45 4.53 24.39
N GLY A 471 -44.76 5.67 24.49
CA GLY A 471 -44.88 6.81 23.58
C GLY A 471 -44.14 6.64 22.25
N PRO A 472 -44.36 7.56 21.30
CA PRO A 472 -43.67 7.54 20.00
C PRO A 472 -42.17 7.77 20.17
N LEU A 473 -41.40 7.12 19.30
CA LEU A 473 -39.96 7.20 19.24
C LEU A 473 -39.49 7.78 17.91
N ARG A 474 -38.42 8.57 17.96
CA ARG A 474 -37.70 9.07 16.79
C ARG A 474 -36.25 8.62 16.87
N GLN A 475 -35.79 7.92 15.83
CA GLN A 475 -34.39 7.51 15.73
C GLN A 475 -33.48 8.71 15.48
N ASP A 476 -32.28 8.69 16.06
CA ASP A 476 -31.20 9.61 15.75
C ASP A 476 -30.96 9.73 14.24
N GLU A 477 -30.87 10.95 13.73
CA GLU A 477 -30.77 11.24 12.30
C GLU A 477 -29.36 11.04 11.75
N ASP A 478 -28.38 11.06 12.64
CA ASP A 478 -26.96 10.88 12.33
C ASP A 478 -26.66 9.46 11.87
N THR A 479 -25.63 9.34 11.06
CA THR A 479 -25.01 8.08 10.70
C THR A 479 -23.70 7.88 11.43
N LEU A 480 -23.24 6.62 11.48
CA LEU A 480 -21.96 6.25 12.03
C LEU A 480 -20.84 6.50 11.01
N ASP A 481 -19.67 6.85 11.55
CA ASP A 481 -18.40 6.84 10.83
C ASP A 481 -18.21 5.49 10.12
N THR A 482 -17.81 5.54 8.84
CA THR A 482 -17.52 4.34 8.04
C THR A 482 -16.54 3.43 8.78
N TRP A 483 -15.51 3.99 9.40
CA TRP A 483 -14.48 3.21 10.12
C TRP A 483 -15.02 2.45 11.34
N PHE A 484 -16.20 2.81 11.87
CA PHE A 484 -16.90 2.04 12.90
C PHE A 484 -17.39 0.71 12.36
N SER A 485 -17.97 0.70 11.16
CA SER A 485 -18.39 -0.53 10.50
C SER A 485 -17.20 -1.34 9.96
N SER A 486 -16.26 -0.70 9.26
CA SER A 486 -15.11 -1.38 8.66
C SER A 486 -14.16 -1.93 9.72
N GLY A 487 -14.14 -1.35 10.92
CA GLY A 487 -13.40 -1.91 12.07
C GLY A 487 -13.95 -3.26 12.57
N LEU A 488 -15.15 -3.67 12.16
CA LEU A 488 -15.74 -4.97 12.52
C LEU A 488 -15.48 -6.07 11.50
N TRP A 489 -14.78 -5.76 10.41
CA TRP A 489 -14.61 -6.64 9.27
C TRP A 489 -14.07 -8.05 9.62
N PRO A 490 -13.10 -8.21 10.56
CA PRO A 490 -12.52 -9.52 10.85
C PRO A 490 -13.50 -10.58 11.35
N HIS A 491 -14.52 -10.18 12.12
CA HIS A 491 -15.49 -11.09 12.73
C HIS A 491 -16.89 -10.97 12.12
N SER A 492 -17.30 -9.77 11.68
CA SER A 492 -18.62 -9.57 11.05
C SER A 492 -18.76 -10.25 9.69
N THR A 493 -17.65 -10.45 8.97
CA THR A 493 -17.65 -11.18 7.70
C THR A 493 -17.77 -12.69 7.90
N LEU A 494 -17.44 -13.19 9.10
CA LEU A 494 -17.48 -14.61 9.46
C LEU A 494 -18.73 -15.00 10.25
N GLY A 495 -19.66 -14.07 10.48
CA GLY A 495 -20.98 -14.35 11.07
C GLY A 495 -21.24 -13.73 12.44
N TRP A 496 -20.25 -13.08 13.07
CA TRP A 496 -20.50 -12.32 14.30
C TRP A 496 -21.58 -11.25 14.06
N PRO A 497 -22.58 -11.07 14.94
CA PRO A 497 -22.61 -11.45 16.36
C PRO A 497 -23.18 -12.84 16.69
N ASP A 498 -23.41 -13.72 15.71
CA ASP A 498 -23.76 -15.10 15.99
C ASP A 498 -22.49 -15.90 16.39
N GLU A 499 -22.30 -16.14 17.69
CA GLU A 499 -21.15 -16.88 18.21
C GLU A 499 -21.14 -18.35 17.79
N ASP A 500 -22.28 -18.90 17.37
CA ASP A 500 -22.43 -20.26 16.88
C ASP A 500 -22.20 -20.38 15.36
N ALA A 501 -21.85 -19.27 14.68
CA ALA A 501 -21.58 -19.27 13.25
C ALA A 501 -20.38 -20.17 12.88
N GLU A 502 -20.60 -21.08 11.93
CA GLU A 502 -19.59 -22.07 11.52
C GLU A 502 -18.32 -21.42 10.98
N ASP A 503 -18.47 -20.39 10.13
CA ASP A 503 -17.33 -19.66 9.57
C ASP A 503 -16.55 -18.92 10.68
N LEU A 504 -17.22 -18.36 11.69
CA LEU A 504 -16.56 -17.70 12.83
C LEU A 504 -15.73 -18.70 13.64
N ALA A 505 -16.32 -19.85 13.98
CA ALA A 505 -15.63 -20.89 14.74
C ALA A 505 -14.44 -21.52 13.98
N ARG A 506 -14.51 -21.54 12.64
CA ARG A 506 -13.52 -22.19 11.80
C ARG A 506 -12.38 -21.27 11.37
N PHE A 507 -12.69 -20.03 11.03
CA PHE A 507 -11.80 -19.13 10.29
C PHE A 507 -11.34 -17.90 11.09
N TYR A 508 -11.77 -17.77 12.36
CA TYR A 508 -11.29 -16.76 13.30
C TYR A 508 -10.39 -17.38 14.38
N PRO A 509 -9.25 -16.76 14.76
CA PRO A 509 -8.68 -15.53 14.21
C PRO A 509 -8.15 -15.73 12.79
N THR A 510 -8.04 -14.63 12.04
CA THR A 510 -7.47 -14.69 10.68
C THR A 510 -5.95 -14.73 10.72
N GLN A 511 -5.30 -15.20 9.65
CA GLN A 511 -3.85 -15.42 9.67
C GLN A 511 -3.09 -14.16 9.21
N VAL A 512 -3.58 -13.49 8.15
CA VAL A 512 -2.92 -12.32 7.57
C VAL A 512 -3.93 -11.22 7.25
N MET A 513 -3.68 -10.03 7.78
CA MET A 513 -4.28 -8.79 7.33
C MET A 513 -3.28 -8.06 6.43
N GLU A 514 -3.52 -8.12 5.12
CA GLU A 514 -2.73 -7.40 4.14
C GLU A 514 -3.36 -6.03 3.84
N THR A 515 -2.56 -4.95 3.87
CA THR A 515 -3.04 -3.64 3.42
C THR A 515 -1.90 -2.64 3.16
N GLY A 516 -2.23 -1.48 2.60
CA GLY A 516 -1.32 -0.35 2.47
C GLY A 516 -1.05 0.32 3.82
N TYR A 517 0.18 0.82 4.04
CA TYR A 517 0.50 1.49 5.31
C TYR A 517 -0.32 2.75 5.59
N ASP A 518 -1.01 3.32 4.60
CA ASP A 518 -1.77 4.55 4.75
C ASP A 518 -3.05 4.40 5.56
N ILE A 519 -3.54 3.16 5.77
CA ILE A 519 -4.74 2.89 6.57
C ILE A 519 -4.50 2.13 7.88
N ILE A 520 -3.25 2.10 8.38
CA ILE A 520 -2.92 1.51 9.68
C ILE A 520 -3.80 2.10 10.80
N PHE A 521 -3.94 3.42 10.83
CA PHE A 521 -4.65 4.11 11.91
C PHE A 521 -6.17 4.10 11.74
N PHE A 522 -6.62 4.30 10.50
CA PHE A 522 -8.04 4.30 10.16
C PHE A 522 -8.69 2.93 10.32
N TRP A 523 -7.95 1.87 10.00
CA TRP A 523 -8.55 0.56 9.81
C TRP A 523 -7.90 -0.53 10.66
N VAL A 524 -6.60 -0.81 10.49
CA VAL A 524 -5.91 -1.87 11.26
C VAL A 524 -6.06 -1.65 12.75
N ALA A 525 -5.86 -0.43 13.24
CA ALA A 525 -6.02 -0.10 14.65
C ALA A 525 -7.46 -0.24 15.15
N ARG A 526 -8.45 0.18 14.34
CA ARG A 526 -9.87 0.03 14.67
C ARG A 526 -10.27 -1.45 14.73
N MET A 527 -9.79 -2.26 13.79
CA MET A 527 -9.99 -3.71 13.79
C MET A 527 -9.43 -4.38 15.04
N ILE A 528 -8.20 -4.05 15.44
CA ILE A 528 -7.59 -4.62 16.66
C ILE A 528 -8.42 -4.25 17.90
N MET A 529 -8.77 -2.97 18.08
CA MET A 529 -9.54 -2.52 19.25
C MET A 529 -10.91 -3.17 19.32
N LEU A 530 -11.69 -3.10 18.24
CA LEU A 530 -13.08 -3.55 18.24
C LEU A 530 -13.19 -5.07 18.25
N SER A 531 -12.25 -5.80 17.64
CA SER A 531 -12.25 -7.27 17.68
C SER A 531 -11.88 -7.78 19.07
N LEU A 532 -10.83 -7.22 19.70
CA LEU A 532 -10.47 -7.59 21.08
C LEU A 532 -11.63 -7.32 22.06
N TYR A 533 -12.40 -6.26 21.82
CA TYR A 533 -13.59 -5.96 22.61
C TYR A 533 -14.73 -6.95 22.33
N ASN A 534 -15.14 -7.13 21.06
CA ASN A 534 -16.29 -7.95 20.69
C ASN A 534 -16.06 -9.46 20.90
N MET A 535 -14.83 -9.92 20.68
CA MET A 535 -14.44 -11.33 20.75
C MET A 535 -13.86 -11.70 22.12
N ARG A 536 -14.02 -10.83 23.13
CA ARG A 536 -13.55 -11.08 24.50
C ARG A 536 -14.18 -12.37 25.04
N GLY A 537 -13.34 -13.33 25.39
CA GLY A 537 -13.81 -14.62 25.92
C GLY A 537 -14.30 -15.62 24.87
N PHE A 538 -14.19 -15.32 23.58
CA PHE A 538 -14.42 -16.29 22.51
C PHE A 538 -13.37 -17.42 22.57
N GLU A 539 -13.81 -18.67 22.44
CA GLU A 539 -12.93 -19.85 22.61
C GLU A 539 -11.81 -19.90 21.57
N GLY A 540 -12.06 -19.41 20.34
CA GLY A 540 -11.07 -19.34 19.27
C GLY A 540 -9.95 -18.30 19.47
N GLY A 541 -10.10 -17.39 20.45
CA GLY A 541 -9.20 -16.26 20.68
C GLY A 541 -9.87 -14.91 20.42
N ASP A 542 -9.18 -13.81 20.73
CA ASP A 542 -9.70 -12.44 20.72
C ASP A 542 -9.03 -11.51 19.69
N ILE A 543 -7.86 -11.89 19.16
CA ILE A 543 -7.13 -11.09 18.17
C ILE A 543 -7.77 -11.23 16.78
N PRO A 544 -7.88 -10.15 15.98
CA PRO A 544 -8.47 -10.25 14.65
C PRO A 544 -7.59 -11.00 13.64
N PHE A 545 -6.28 -10.84 13.76
CA PHE A 545 -5.28 -11.41 12.85
C PHE A 545 -3.96 -11.66 13.57
N GLU A 546 -3.25 -12.70 13.17
CA GLU A 546 -1.92 -13.02 13.69
C GLU A 546 -0.83 -12.09 13.11
N THR A 547 -0.90 -11.78 11.82
CA THR A 547 0.09 -10.95 11.12
C THR A 547 -0.55 -9.80 10.35
N VAL A 548 -0.01 -8.59 10.53
CA VAL A 548 -0.28 -7.41 9.69
C VAL A 548 0.83 -7.28 8.66
N TYR A 549 0.53 -7.57 7.40
CA TYR A 549 1.47 -7.34 6.30
C TYR A 549 1.14 -5.99 5.64
N LEU A 550 2.13 -5.09 5.64
CA LEU A 550 1.99 -3.75 5.10
C LEU A 550 2.82 -3.62 3.83
N HIS A 551 2.15 -3.43 2.70
CA HIS A 551 2.81 -3.04 1.46
C HIS A 551 2.96 -1.51 1.36
N GLY A 552 3.84 -1.04 0.46
CA GLY A 552 3.91 0.37 0.12
C GLY A 552 2.87 0.76 -0.94
N LEU A 553 2.79 2.06 -1.24
CA LEU A 553 1.86 2.59 -2.22
C LEU A 553 2.42 2.44 -3.64
N VAL A 554 1.52 2.16 -4.60
CA VAL A 554 1.84 2.29 -6.01
C VAL A 554 1.78 3.76 -6.40
N ARG A 555 2.89 4.27 -6.90
CA ARG A 555 3.07 5.65 -7.34
C ARG A 555 3.06 5.73 -8.86
N ALA A 556 2.61 6.88 -9.35
CA ALA A 556 2.72 7.21 -10.76
C ALA A 556 4.21 7.24 -11.21
N PRO A 557 4.51 7.19 -12.52
CA PRO A 557 5.89 7.21 -13.02
C PRO A 557 6.73 8.41 -12.51
N ASP A 558 6.08 9.55 -12.27
CA ASP A 558 6.69 10.77 -11.71
C ASP A 558 6.96 10.71 -10.19
N GLY A 559 6.52 9.64 -9.51
CA GLY A 559 6.70 9.42 -8.08
C GLY A 559 5.60 10.01 -7.19
N ARG A 560 4.59 10.69 -7.73
CA ARG A 560 3.45 11.17 -6.94
C ARG A 560 2.51 10.02 -6.56
N LYS A 561 1.77 10.17 -5.45
CA LYS A 561 0.68 9.25 -5.09
C LYS A 561 -0.34 9.28 -6.23
N MET A 562 -0.85 8.11 -6.62
CA MET A 562 -1.96 8.04 -7.56
C MET A 562 -3.23 8.55 -6.86
N SER A 563 -3.91 9.52 -7.45
CA SER A 563 -5.22 9.98 -6.97
C SER A 563 -6.07 10.47 -8.13
N LYS A 564 -7.40 10.30 -8.00
CA LYS A 564 -8.36 10.82 -8.97
C LYS A 564 -8.24 12.34 -9.11
N SER A 565 -7.95 13.06 -8.02
CA SER A 565 -7.77 14.52 -8.02
C SER A 565 -6.55 14.99 -8.84
N PHE A 566 -5.48 14.19 -8.92
CA PHE A 566 -4.32 14.50 -9.77
C PHE A 566 -4.47 14.02 -11.22
N GLY A 567 -5.54 13.29 -11.54
CA GLY A 567 -5.76 12.73 -12.89
C GLY A 567 -4.68 11.73 -13.32
N ASN A 568 -3.96 11.13 -12.36
CA ASN A 568 -2.82 10.24 -12.61
C ASN A 568 -3.10 8.78 -12.21
N VAL A 569 -4.39 8.41 -12.14
CA VAL A 569 -4.84 7.04 -11.86
C VAL A 569 -4.75 6.21 -13.14
N VAL A 570 -4.30 4.97 -12.99
CA VAL A 570 -4.25 3.97 -14.07
C VAL A 570 -5.23 2.85 -13.72
N ASP A 571 -6.21 2.59 -14.60
CA ASP A 571 -7.13 1.46 -14.47
C ASP A 571 -6.34 0.16 -14.73
N PRO A 572 -6.41 -0.85 -13.83
CA PRO A 572 -5.83 -2.16 -14.09
C PRO A 572 -6.30 -2.83 -15.37
N LEU A 573 -7.55 -2.61 -15.79
CA LEU A 573 -8.08 -3.25 -16.99
C LEU A 573 -7.39 -2.78 -18.27
N ASP A 574 -7.01 -1.49 -18.36
CA ASP A 574 -6.27 -0.96 -19.50
C ASP A 574 -4.92 -1.68 -19.68
N VAL A 575 -4.23 -1.94 -18.56
CA VAL A 575 -2.94 -2.63 -18.57
C VAL A 575 -3.12 -4.12 -18.89
N ILE A 576 -4.18 -4.75 -18.38
CA ILE A 576 -4.53 -6.14 -18.68
C ILE A 576 -4.83 -6.31 -20.16
N GLU A 577 -5.62 -5.41 -20.77
CA GLU A 577 -5.95 -5.48 -22.19
C GLU A 577 -4.69 -5.40 -23.07
N GLN A 578 -3.70 -4.60 -22.66
CA GLN A 578 -2.47 -4.43 -23.42
C GLN A 578 -1.43 -5.54 -23.22
N TYR A 579 -1.28 -6.06 -22.00
CA TYR A 579 -0.16 -6.93 -21.64
C TYR A 579 -0.54 -8.28 -21.03
N GLY A 580 -1.80 -8.45 -20.62
CA GLY A 580 -2.29 -9.62 -19.87
C GLY A 580 -2.19 -9.45 -18.35
N THR A 581 -3.02 -10.20 -17.65
CA THR A 581 -3.14 -10.19 -16.18
C THR A 581 -1.88 -10.70 -15.49
N ASP A 582 -1.28 -11.79 -15.99
CA ASP A 582 -0.04 -12.31 -15.41
C ASP A 582 1.12 -11.32 -15.51
N ALA A 583 1.16 -10.53 -16.58
CA ALA A 583 2.19 -9.51 -16.78
C ALA A 583 2.06 -8.38 -15.74
N LEU A 584 0.83 -7.93 -15.49
CA LEU A 584 0.53 -6.93 -14.46
C LEU A 584 0.87 -7.47 -13.05
N ARG A 585 0.40 -8.67 -12.71
CA ARG A 585 0.68 -9.30 -11.39
C ARG A 585 2.18 -9.47 -11.16
N TYR A 586 2.90 -9.99 -12.15
CA TYR A 586 4.36 -10.12 -12.10
C TYR A 586 5.03 -8.76 -11.82
N ALA A 587 4.61 -7.70 -12.52
CA ALA A 587 5.21 -6.36 -12.36
C ALA A 587 4.97 -5.77 -10.97
N LEU A 588 3.76 -5.94 -10.42
CA LEU A 588 3.37 -5.47 -9.09
C LEU A 588 4.11 -6.24 -7.98
N ILE A 589 4.14 -7.57 -8.06
CA ILE A 589 4.77 -8.42 -7.05
C ILE A 589 6.30 -8.27 -7.09
N SER A 590 6.91 -8.26 -8.27
CA SER A 590 8.38 -8.11 -8.40
C SER A 590 8.90 -6.76 -7.88
N GLY A 591 8.07 -5.73 -7.86
CA GLY A 591 8.40 -4.43 -7.27
C GLY A 591 8.09 -4.31 -5.77
N THR A 592 7.54 -5.37 -5.15
CA THR A 592 7.14 -5.35 -3.75
C THR A 592 8.34 -5.49 -2.83
N SER A 593 8.50 -4.52 -1.93
CA SER A 593 9.30 -4.65 -0.72
C SER A 593 8.39 -4.18 0.42
N PRO A 594 8.10 -5.02 1.43
CA PRO A 594 7.13 -4.68 2.47
C PRO A 594 7.40 -3.28 3.05
N GLY A 595 6.38 -2.44 3.04
CA GLY A 595 6.41 -1.07 3.53
C GLY A 595 7.08 -0.03 2.64
N ASN A 596 7.61 -0.39 1.46
CA ASN A 596 8.28 0.54 0.56
C ASN A 596 7.43 0.78 -0.69
N ASP A 597 7.29 2.05 -1.06
CA ASP A 597 6.54 2.44 -2.26
C ASP A 597 7.23 1.97 -3.54
N GLN A 598 6.42 1.71 -4.55
CA GLN A 598 6.91 1.30 -5.86
C GLN A 598 6.32 2.13 -6.98
N ARG A 599 7.05 2.23 -8.09
CA ARG A 599 6.55 2.81 -9.33
C ARG A 599 6.23 1.69 -10.29
N ILE A 600 5.06 1.75 -10.90
CA ILE A 600 4.71 0.90 -12.02
C ILE A 600 5.08 1.62 -13.32
N THR A 601 5.75 0.90 -14.22
CA THR A 601 6.21 1.41 -15.52
C THR A 601 5.96 0.35 -16.58
N ASP A 602 5.73 0.78 -17.81
CA ASP A 602 5.50 -0.12 -18.95
C ASP A 602 6.61 -1.17 -19.07
N ASP A 603 7.89 -0.76 -18.93
CA ASP A 603 9.04 -1.67 -18.96
C ASP A 603 8.93 -2.87 -17.98
N ARG A 604 8.31 -2.66 -16.81
CA ARG A 604 8.13 -3.72 -15.80
C ARG A 604 7.02 -4.69 -16.21
N VAL A 605 5.93 -4.16 -16.76
CA VAL A 605 4.81 -4.97 -17.27
C VAL A 605 5.25 -5.75 -18.50
N GLU A 606 6.00 -5.12 -19.41
CA GLU A 606 6.62 -5.78 -20.56
C GLU A 606 7.55 -6.91 -20.14
N ALA A 607 8.33 -6.74 -19.07
CA ALA A 607 9.17 -7.80 -18.52
C ALA A 607 8.34 -9.02 -18.09
N GLY A 608 7.18 -8.80 -17.44
CA GLY A 608 6.23 -9.86 -17.09
C GLY A 608 5.66 -10.60 -18.30
N ARG A 609 5.21 -9.84 -19.33
CA ARG A 609 4.72 -10.42 -20.60
C ARG A 609 5.81 -11.23 -21.33
N ASN A 610 7.03 -10.71 -21.35
CA ASN A 610 8.16 -11.39 -21.99
C ASN A 610 8.51 -12.68 -21.25
N PHE A 611 8.39 -12.69 -19.92
CA PHE A 611 8.57 -13.89 -19.12
C PHE A 611 7.47 -14.93 -19.32
N ALA A 612 6.20 -14.53 -19.36
CA ALA A 612 5.08 -15.41 -19.73
C ALA A 612 5.32 -16.08 -21.09
N ASN A 613 5.78 -15.30 -22.08
CA ASN A 613 6.14 -15.84 -23.40
C ASN A 613 7.36 -16.78 -23.36
N LYS A 614 8.35 -16.54 -22.49
CA LYS A 614 9.48 -17.46 -22.30
C LYS A 614 9.02 -18.79 -21.70
N LEU A 615 8.13 -18.76 -20.71
CA LEU A 615 7.48 -19.95 -20.13
C LEU A 615 6.78 -20.76 -21.22
N TRP A 616 5.92 -20.10 -21.99
CA TRP A 616 5.18 -20.71 -23.09
C TRP A 616 6.08 -21.37 -24.12
N ASN A 617 7.14 -20.67 -24.56
CA ASN A 617 8.05 -21.18 -25.58
C ASN A 617 8.86 -22.39 -25.09
N ALA A 618 9.29 -22.39 -23.84
CA ALA A 618 9.97 -23.54 -23.26
C ALA A 618 9.04 -24.75 -23.14
N ALA A 619 7.81 -24.54 -22.67
CA ALA A 619 6.80 -25.58 -22.58
C ALA A 619 6.45 -26.16 -23.96
N ARG A 620 6.24 -25.30 -24.95
CA ARG A 620 6.01 -25.68 -26.34
C ARG A 620 7.16 -26.51 -26.90
N LEU A 621 8.40 -26.15 -26.61
CA LEU A 621 9.57 -26.93 -27.01
C LEU A 621 9.53 -28.34 -26.40
N VAL A 622 9.31 -28.45 -25.08
CA VAL A 622 9.22 -29.74 -24.38
C VAL A 622 8.09 -30.60 -24.95
N HIS A 623 6.91 -30.01 -25.13
CA HIS A 623 5.75 -30.66 -25.73
C HIS A 623 6.04 -31.17 -27.15
N THR A 624 6.68 -30.34 -27.98
CA THR A 624 7.04 -30.69 -29.36
C THR A 624 8.06 -31.81 -29.43
N LEU A 625 9.07 -31.80 -28.54
CA LEU A 625 10.12 -32.81 -28.53
C LEU A 625 9.64 -34.16 -27.97
N ALA A 626 8.70 -34.15 -27.02
CA ALA A 626 8.11 -35.36 -26.44
C ALA A 626 7.20 -36.09 -27.44
N GLY A 627 6.34 -35.37 -28.16
CA GLY A 627 5.33 -36.03 -28.98
C GLY A 627 4.29 -36.81 -28.13
N PRO A 628 3.40 -37.60 -28.76
CA PRO A 628 2.27 -38.22 -28.08
C PRO A 628 2.63 -39.42 -27.19
N ASP A 629 3.66 -40.19 -27.57
CA ASP A 629 3.98 -41.49 -26.96
C ASP A 629 5.22 -41.46 -26.02
N ALA A 630 5.79 -40.28 -25.75
CA ALA A 630 6.98 -40.18 -24.90
C ALA A 630 6.69 -40.60 -23.45
N ASP A 631 7.61 -41.37 -22.88
CA ASP A 631 7.64 -41.66 -21.45
C ASP A 631 8.21 -40.45 -20.69
N LEU A 632 7.33 -39.77 -19.96
CA LEU A 632 7.68 -38.60 -19.15
C LEU A 632 7.81 -38.94 -17.65
N GLU A 633 7.96 -40.22 -17.31
CA GLU A 633 8.21 -40.65 -15.94
C GLU A 633 9.65 -40.34 -15.53
N LEU A 634 9.81 -39.56 -14.45
CA LEU A 634 11.13 -39.18 -13.96
C LEU A 634 11.85 -40.39 -13.35
N PRO A 635 13.09 -40.72 -13.78
CA PRO A 635 13.87 -41.75 -13.14
C PRO A 635 14.11 -41.49 -11.63
N PRO A 636 14.17 -42.53 -10.80
CA PRO A 636 14.42 -42.39 -9.37
C PRO A 636 15.82 -41.86 -9.08
N VAL A 637 16.02 -41.37 -7.85
CA VAL A 637 17.33 -40.91 -7.37
C VAL A 637 18.35 -42.06 -7.48
N GLY A 638 19.52 -41.75 -8.04
CA GLY A 638 20.60 -42.72 -8.22
C GLY A 638 20.47 -43.62 -9.44
N ASP A 639 19.45 -43.45 -10.29
CA ASP A 639 19.33 -44.16 -11.57
C ASP A 639 20.49 -43.75 -12.51
N GLU A 640 21.22 -44.74 -13.03
CA GLU A 640 22.39 -44.53 -13.90
C GLU A 640 22.04 -43.86 -15.24
N ARG A 641 20.75 -43.85 -15.62
CA ARG A 641 20.26 -43.13 -16.81
C ARG A 641 20.31 -41.61 -16.64
N LEU A 642 20.27 -41.11 -15.40
CA LEU A 642 20.38 -39.68 -15.12
C LEU A 642 21.84 -39.23 -15.27
N ARG A 643 22.11 -38.48 -16.33
CA ARG A 643 23.45 -37.93 -16.58
C ARG A 643 23.71 -36.73 -15.67
N ARG A 644 24.94 -36.23 -15.73
CA ARG A 644 25.43 -35.16 -14.85
C ARG A 644 24.57 -33.90 -14.95
N GLU A 645 24.20 -33.50 -16.15
CA GLU A 645 23.34 -32.34 -16.42
C GLU A 645 21.90 -32.52 -15.92
N ASP A 646 21.38 -33.76 -15.91
CA ASP A 646 20.05 -34.08 -15.36
C ASP A 646 20.07 -33.95 -13.83
N ARG A 647 21.08 -34.54 -13.19
CA ARG A 647 21.30 -34.45 -11.73
C ARG A 647 21.53 -33.00 -11.29
N TRP A 648 22.27 -32.23 -12.09
CA TRP A 648 22.49 -30.80 -11.84
C TRP A 648 21.17 -30.02 -11.81
N VAL A 649 20.37 -30.08 -12.88
CA VAL A 649 19.14 -29.27 -12.94
C VAL A 649 18.12 -29.69 -11.89
N LEU A 650 18.05 -30.99 -11.57
CA LEU A 650 17.20 -31.50 -10.50
C LEU A 650 17.68 -31.02 -9.12
N SER A 651 18.98 -31.05 -8.85
CA SER A 651 19.55 -30.51 -7.61
C SER A 651 19.24 -29.02 -7.45
N ARG A 652 19.44 -28.23 -8.53
CA ARG A 652 19.15 -26.80 -8.55
C ARG A 652 17.67 -26.51 -8.36
N LEU A 653 16.79 -27.29 -8.99
CA LEU A 653 15.34 -27.20 -8.80
C LEU A 653 14.96 -27.38 -7.32
N GLU A 654 15.41 -28.46 -6.68
CA GLU A 654 15.03 -28.74 -5.29
C GLU A 654 15.57 -27.69 -4.30
N ARG A 655 16.72 -27.06 -4.59
CA ARG A 655 17.20 -25.90 -3.84
C ARG A 655 16.30 -24.68 -4.03
N THR A 656 15.88 -24.40 -5.27
CA THR A 656 14.96 -23.31 -5.58
C THR A 656 13.60 -23.52 -4.92
N VAL A 657 13.07 -24.76 -4.92
CA VAL A 657 11.83 -25.11 -4.21
C VAL A 657 11.93 -24.79 -2.72
N GLY A 658 13.00 -25.25 -2.05
CA GLY A 658 13.19 -25.00 -0.62
C GLY A 658 13.34 -23.51 -0.30
N LEU A 659 14.10 -22.78 -1.13
CA LEU A 659 14.30 -21.34 -0.96
C LEU A 659 12.99 -20.54 -1.19
N ALA A 660 12.20 -20.89 -2.21
CA ALA A 660 10.93 -20.23 -2.48
C ALA A 660 9.93 -20.39 -1.32
N ASP A 661 9.84 -21.58 -0.73
CA ASP A 661 8.99 -21.83 0.46
C ASP A 661 9.45 -21.01 1.67
N GLU A 662 10.76 -20.95 1.96
CA GLU A 662 11.32 -20.11 3.04
C GLU A 662 11.01 -18.62 2.84
N LEU A 663 11.14 -18.14 1.61
CA LEU A 663 10.88 -16.75 1.26
C LEU A 663 9.39 -16.40 1.38
N LEU A 664 8.49 -17.27 0.93
CA LEU A 664 7.04 -17.06 1.11
C LEU A 664 6.64 -17.06 2.59
N ARG A 665 7.19 -17.98 3.40
CA ARG A 665 6.99 -18.01 4.86
C ARG A 665 7.48 -16.75 5.57
N SER A 666 8.47 -16.07 5.00
CA SER A 666 8.99 -14.80 5.53
C SER A 666 8.43 -13.56 4.82
N TYR A 667 7.35 -13.73 4.05
CA TYR A 667 6.67 -12.66 3.30
C TYR A 667 7.56 -11.92 2.28
N GLN A 668 8.56 -12.60 1.72
CA GLN A 668 9.46 -12.10 0.68
C GLN A 668 8.99 -12.54 -0.72
N LEU A 669 7.75 -12.19 -1.08
CA LEU A 669 7.11 -12.64 -2.33
C LEU A 669 7.90 -12.26 -3.59
N ALA A 670 8.42 -11.02 -3.63
CA ALA A 670 9.22 -10.54 -4.77
C ALA A 670 10.51 -11.35 -4.95
N GLU A 671 11.12 -11.77 -3.85
CA GLU A 671 12.32 -12.60 -3.85
C GLU A 671 12.01 -14.02 -4.32
N ALA A 672 10.93 -14.63 -3.81
CA ALA A 672 10.49 -15.95 -4.23
C ALA A 672 10.20 -16.01 -5.75
N LEU A 673 9.49 -14.99 -6.26
CA LEU A 673 9.24 -14.83 -7.69
C LEU A 673 10.54 -14.69 -8.48
N ARG A 674 11.48 -13.85 -8.01
CA ARG A 674 12.76 -13.63 -8.69
C ARG A 674 13.61 -14.90 -8.76
N GLN A 675 13.77 -15.60 -7.63
CA GLN A 675 14.57 -16.83 -7.57
C GLN A 675 14.01 -17.91 -8.49
N THR A 676 12.69 -18.06 -8.52
CA THR A 676 12.01 -19.02 -9.40
C THR A 676 12.18 -18.65 -10.88
N ARG A 677 12.02 -17.37 -11.22
CA ARG A 677 12.25 -16.85 -12.58
C ARG A 677 13.69 -17.06 -13.02
N ASP A 678 14.66 -16.71 -12.19
CA ASP A 678 16.09 -16.80 -12.52
C ASP A 678 16.50 -18.25 -12.74
N PHE A 679 16.07 -19.16 -11.87
CA PHE A 679 16.27 -20.60 -12.10
C PHE A 679 15.67 -21.05 -13.44
N PHE A 680 14.41 -20.68 -13.71
CA PHE A 680 13.75 -21.10 -14.94
C PHE A 680 14.43 -20.53 -16.19
N TRP A 681 14.76 -19.25 -16.19
CA TRP A 681 15.31 -18.58 -17.36
C TRP A 681 16.80 -18.89 -17.54
N ASP A 682 17.60 -18.61 -16.51
CA ASP A 682 19.05 -18.56 -16.60
C ASP A 682 19.72 -19.91 -16.39
N GLU A 683 19.04 -20.89 -15.80
CA GLU A 683 19.55 -22.25 -15.60
C GLU A 683 18.81 -23.28 -16.48
N PHE A 684 17.48 -23.35 -16.36
CA PHE A 684 16.70 -24.36 -17.09
C PHE A 684 16.61 -24.06 -18.59
N ALA A 685 16.10 -22.88 -18.97
CA ALA A 685 15.85 -22.57 -20.37
C ALA A 685 17.14 -22.29 -21.16
N ASP A 686 18.07 -21.51 -20.60
CA ASP A 686 19.28 -21.07 -21.30
C ASP A 686 20.38 -22.14 -21.33
N TRP A 687 20.36 -23.13 -20.41
CA TRP A 687 21.34 -24.22 -20.40
C TRP A 687 20.71 -25.59 -20.52
N TYR A 688 19.89 -26.02 -19.56
CA TYR A 688 19.45 -27.40 -19.51
C TYR A 688 18.68 -27.81 -20.77
N LEU A 689 17.74 -26.99 -21.24
CA LEU A 689 17.01 -27.28 -22.48
C LEU A 689 17.93 -27.33 -23.71
N GLU A 690 19.00 -26.54 -23.76
CA GLU A 690 19.96 -26.60 -24.86
C GLU A 690 20.82 -27.88 -24.81
N LEU A 691 21.18 -28.35 -23.61
CA LEU A 691 21.87 -29.62 -23.40
C LEU A 691 20.95 -30.80 -23.75
N ALA A 692 19.72 -30.77 -23.27
CA ALA A 692 18.69 -31.78 -23.54
C ALA A 692 18.45 -31.98 -25.04
N LYS A 693 18.38 -30.89 -25.82
CA LYS A 693 18.22 -30.96 -27.29
C LYS A 693 19.29 -31.80 -27.98
N LEU A 694 20.53 -31.79 -27.50
CA LEU A 694 21.61 -32.56 -28.10
C LEU A 694 21.39 -34.06 -27.88
N ARG A 695 21.08 -34.44 -26.65
CA ARG A 695 20.81 -35.84 -26.27
C ARG A 695 19.55 -36.39 -26.92
N VAL A 696 18.47 -35.60 -26.97
CA VAL A 696 17.23 -36.00 -27.65
C VAL A 696 17.46 -36.27 -29.14
N ARG A 697 18.30 -35.47 -29.82
CA ARG A 697 18.69 -35.73 -31.22
C ARG A 697 19.52 -37.01 -31.40
N GLU A 698 20.19 -37.45 -30.35
CA GLU A 698 20.95 -38.71 -30.30
C GLU A 698 20.07 -39.92 -29.92
N GLY A 699 18.78 -39.70 -29.65
CA GLY A 699 17.80 -40.74 -29.33
C GLY A 699 17.62 -41.04 -27.84
N ASP A 700 18.15 -40.19 -26.95
CA ASP A 700 17.97 -40.30 -25.50
C ASP A 700 16.74 -39.49 -25.04
N GLU A 701 15.72 -40.18 -24.53
CA GLU A 701 14.44 -39.58 -24.10
C GLU A 701 14.44 -39.15 -22.62
N VAL A 702 15.42 -39.57 -21.81
CA VAL A 702 15.51 -39.22 -20.37
C VAL A 702 15.45 -37.70 -20.12
N PRO A 703 16.11 -36.85 -20.92
CA PRO A 703 16.04 -35.40 -20.73
C PRO A 703 14.62 -34.82 -20.84
N LEU A 704 13.71 -35.49 -21.56
CA LEU A 704 12.32 -35.04 -21.73
C LEU A 704 11.52 -35.28 -20.46
N ALA A 705 11.68 -36.43 -19.81
CA ALA A 705 11.07 -36.72 -18.52
C ALA A 705 11.56 -35.75 -17.43
N VAL A 706 12.87 -35.45 -17.42
CA VAL A 706 13.46 -34.45 -16.52
C VAL A 706 12.94 -33.05 -16.83
N ALA A 707 12.87 -32.64 -18.11
CA ALA A 707 12.33 -31.34 -18.50
C ALA A 707 10.86 -31.17 -18.14
N ALA A 708 10.05 -32.21 -18.34
CA ALA A 708 8.63 -32.24 -17.94
C ALA A 708 8.48 -32.13 -16.41
N HIS A 709 9.33 -32.80 -15.65
CA HIS A 709 9.34 -32.69 -14.18
C HIS A 709 9.72 -31.30 -13.70
N VAL A 710 10.81 -30.73 -14.23
CA VAL A 710 11.26 -29.36 -13.88
C VAL A 710 10.17 -28.35 -14.24
N LEU A 711 9.54 -28.50 -15.42
CA LEU A 711 8.46 -27.63 -15.86
C LEU A 711 7.26 -27.70 -14.92
N ASP A 712 6.75 -28.90 -14.58
CA ASP A 712 5.64 -29.07 -13.61
C ASP A 712 5.95 -28.36 -12.28
N ARG A 713 7.15 -28.56 -11.73
CA ARG A 713 7.55 -27.95 -10.46
C ARG A 713 7.65 -26.43 -10.55
N VAL A 714 8.24 -25.89 -11.62
CA VAL A 714 8.32 -24.43 -11.83
C VAL A 714 6.93 -23.81 -12.00
N LEU A 715 6.02 -24.45 -12.74
CA LEU A 715 4.66 -23.95 -12.90
C LEU A 715 3.95 -23.83 -11.55
N ARG A 716 4.10 -24.83 -10.68
CA ARG A 716 3.56 -24.78 -9.30
C ARG A 716 4.18 -23.66 -8.47
N LEU A 717 5.50 -23.45 -8.56
CA LEU A 717 6.17 -22.35 -7.85
C LEU A 717 5.70 -20.96 -8.34
N LEU A 718 5.41 -20.82 -9.64
CA LEU A 718 4.99 -19.56 -10.25
C LEU A 718 3.49 -19.30 -10.18
N HIS A 719 2.66 -20.33 -9.97
CA HIS A 719 1.21 -20.23 -9.99
C HIS A 719 0.63 -19.16 -9.03
N PRO A 720 1.16 -18.97 -7.80
CA PRO A 720 0.77 -17.86 -6.95
C PRO A 720 0.90 -16.46 -7.60
N PHE A 721 1.86 -16.29 -8.51
CA PHE A 721 2.21 -14.99 -9.09
C PHE A 721 1.64 -14.78 -10.48
N MET A 722 1.63 -15.84 -11.31
CA MET A 722 1.23 -15.82 -12.72
C MET A 722 0.23 -16.96 -12.99
N PRO A 723 -1.00 -16.87 -12.46
CA PRO A 723 -1.90 -18.01 -12.40
C PRO A 723 -2.41 -18.49 -13.77
N PHE A 724 -2.52 -17.64 -14.78
CA PHE A 724 -3.19 -18.02 -16.04
C PHE A 724 -2.29 -18.81 -16.98
N VAL A 725 -1.12 -18.25 -17.32
CA VAL A 725 -0.14 -18.90 -18.19
C VAL A 725 0.36 -20.20 -17.56
N THR A 726 0.48 -20.24 -16.23
CA THR A 726 0.93 -21.45 -15.53
C THR A 726 -0.10 -22.56 -15.59
N GLU A 727 -1.38 -22.24 -15.36
CA GLU A 727 -2.49 -23.20 -15.47
C GLU A 727 -2.61 -23.73 -16.90
N GLU A 728 -2.62 -22.84 -17.89
CA GLU A 728 -2.78 -23.20 -19.30
C GLU A 728 -1.66 -24.12 -19.80
N ILE A 729 -0.42 -23.87 -19.37
CA ILE A 729 0.71 -24.76 -19.67
C ILE A 729 0.57 -26.09 -18.91
N TRP A 730 0.18 -26.02 -17.62
CA TRP A 730 0.09 -27.20 -16.77
C TRP A 730 -1.00 -28.16 -17.23
N GLN A 731 -2.16 -27.68 -17.67
CA GLN A 731 -3.23 -28.51 -18.23
C GLN A 731 -2.73 -29.36 -19.41
N ARG A 732 -1.96 -28.75 -20.33
CA ARG A 732 -1.35 -29.47 -21.47
C ARG A 732 -0.31 -30.49 -21.02
N LEU A 733 0.43 -30.17 -19.96
CA LEU A 733 1.38 -31.11 -19.38
C LEU A 733 0.66 -32.28 -18.70
N ALA A 734 -0.45 -32.01 -18.00
CA ALA A 734 -1.27 -32.99 -17.30
C ALA A 734 -1.94 -33.99 -18.25
N GLU A 735 -2.27 -33.60 -19.48
CA GLU A 735 -2.73 -34.52 -20.53
C GLU A 735 -1.67 -35.60 -20.87
N ALA A 736 -0.39 -35.26 -20.79
CA ALA A 736 0.72 -36.16 -21.07
C ALA A 736 1.20 -36.91 -19.83
N ARG A 737 1.17 -36.22 -18.69
CA ARG A 737 1.67 -36.70 -17.40
C ARG A 737 0.67 -36.26 -16.33
N PRO A 738 -0.38 -37.06 -16.08
CA PRO A 738 -1.40 -36.73 -15.09
C PRO A 738 -0.79 -36.42 -13.73
N ASP A 739 -1.44 -35.52 -12.99
CA ASP A 739 -1.05 -35.20 -11.62
C ASP A 739 -1.07 -36.45 -10.74
N PRO A 740 0.00 -36.75 -9.97
CA PRO A 740 0.05 -37.95 -9.13
C PRO A 740 -1.06 -38.02 -8.06
N GLU A 741 -1.57 -36.87 -7.61
CA GLU A 741 -2.66 -36.77 -6.63
C GLU A 741 -4.04 -36.59 -7.30
N GLY A 742 -4.08 -36.58 -8.64
CA GLY A 742 -5.31 -36.46 -9.41
C GLY A 742 -5.92 -35.06 -9.37
N ALA A 743 -5.13 -34.01 -9.11
CA ALA A 743 -5.61 -32.64 -9.15
C ALA A 743 -6.21 -32.29 -10.53
N PRO A 744 -7.43 -31.73 -10.61
CA PRO A 744 -8.05 -31.37 -11.87
C PRO A 744 -7.55 -30.03 -12.45
N GLN A 745 -7.00 -29.16 -11.61
CA GLN A 745 -6.46 -27.85 -11.96
C GLN A 745 -5.22 -27.56 -11.12
N LEU A 746 -4.28 -26.78 -11.66
CA LEU A 746 -3.04 -26.37 -10.98
C LEU A 746 -3.33 -25.57 -9.71
N ILE A 747 -4.38 -24.74 -9.70
CA ILE A 747 -4.80 -23.96 -8.51
C ILE A 747 -5.09 -24.81 -7.27
N VAL A 748 -5.42 -26.10 -7.43
CA VAL A 748 -5.64 -27.07 -6.35
C VAL A 748 -4.61 -28.21 -6.32
N ALA A 749 -3.59 -28.15 -7.17
CA ALA A 749 -2.51 -29.12 -7.17
C ALA A 749 -1.50 -28.81 -6.04
N ARG A 750 -0.85 -29.83 -5.50
CA ARG A 750 0.08 -29.63 -4.37
C ARG A 750 1.26 -28.73 -4.71
N TYR A 751 1.58 -27.82 -3.81
CA TYR A 751 2.81 -27.04 -3.84
C TYR A 751 4.01 -27.98 -3.63
N PRO A 752 5.13 -27.80 -4.36
CA PRO A 752 6.25 -28.70 -4.27
C PRO A 752 6.97 -28.60 -2.93
N VAL A 753 7.45 -29.74 -2.44
CA VAL A 753 8.33 -29.85 -1.27
C VAL A 753 9.71 -30.30 -1.73
N ALA A 754 10.74 -29.63 -1.23
CA ALA A 754 12.12 -29.91 -1.62
C ALA A 754 12.55 -31.33 -1.24
N ASP A 755 13.04 -32.08 -2.23
CA ASP A 755 13.63 -33.41 -2.04
C ASP A 755 15.16 -33.32 -1.91
N SER A 756 15.63 -33.24 -0.66
CA SER A 756 17.07 -33.20 -0.37
C SER A 756 17.85 -34.41 -0.88
N ALA A 757 17.21 -35.54 -1.19
CA ALA A 757 17.88 -36.70 -1.78
C ALA A 757 18.39 -36.44 -3.21
N ARG A 758 17.89 -35.40 -3.89
CA ARG A 758 18.33 -34.97 -5.22
C ARG A 758 19.47 -33.95 -5.18
N TYR A 759 19.90 -33.49 -4.01
CA TYR A 759 21.03 -32.59 -3.91
C TYR A 759 22.32 -33.27 -4.39
N ASP A 760 23.00 -32.64 -5.34
CA ASP A 760 24.22 -33.13 -5.96
C ASP A 760 25.23 -31.99 -6.15
N GLU A 761 25.96 -31.69 -5.08
CA GLU A 761 26.99 -30.63 -5.08
C GLU A 761 28.11 -30.88 -6.10
N ALA A 762 28.37 -32.14 -6.44
CA ALA A 762 29.38 -32.49 -7.44
C ALA A 762 28.88 -32.12 -8.84
N ALA A 763 27.65 -32.50 -9.20
CA ALA A 763 27.04 -32.11 -10.46
C ALA A 763 26.90 -30.59 -10.57
N GLU A 764 26.54 -29.89 -9.49
CA GLU A 764 26.49 -28.42 -9.44
C GLU A 764 27.86 -27.78 -9.71
N ARG A 765 28.91 -28.24 -9.04
CA ARG A 765 30.27 -27.73 -9.25
C ARG A 765 30.76 -27.98 -10.67
N ASP A 766 30.53 -29.19 -11.18
CA ASP A 766 30.97 -29.59 -12.50
C ASP A 766 30.28 -28.78 -13.60
N LEU A 767 28.95 -28.60 -13.51
CA LEU A 767 28.20 -27.80 -14.50
C LEU A 767 28.54 -26.32 -14.40
N ALA A 768 28.77 -25.78 -13.21
CA ALA A 768 29.28 -24.41 -13.06
C ALA A 768 30.61 -24.21 -13.79
N ALA A 769 31.55 -25.16 -13.68
CA ALA A 769 32.82 -25.10 -14.41
C ALA A 769 32.61 -25.16 -15.94
N VAL A 770 31.71 -26.02 -16.42
CA VAL A 770 31.34 -26.11 -17.84
C VAL A 770 30.74 -24.80 -18.36
N GLN A 771 29.85 -24.19 -17.58
CA GLN A 771 29.25 -22.90 -17.90
C GLN A 771 30.31 -21.79 -17.98
N ASP A 772 31.27 -21.78 -17.06
CA ASP A 772 32.39 -20.83 -17.07
C ASP A 772 33.26 -20.98 -18.33
N PHE A 773 33.56 -22.21 -18.77
CA PHE A 773 34.28 -22.42 -20.04
C PHE A 773 33.49 -21.88 -21.24
N VAL A 774 32.18 -22.17 -21.32
CA VAL A 774 31.33 -21.66 -22.42
C VAL A 774 31.25 -20.13 -22.40
N ARG A 775 31.03 -19.53 -21.23
CA ARG A 775 30.98 -18.07 -21.06
C ARG A 775 32.31 -17.44 -21.43
N ALA A 776 33.44 -18.00 -21.00
CA ALA A 776 34.76 -17.51 -21.36
C ALA A 776 34.99 -17.53 -22.88
N ILE A 777 34.68 -18.64 -23.56
CA ILE A 777 34.78 -18.71 -25.02
C ILE A 777 33.89 -17.65 -25.69
N ARG A 778 32.63 -17.53 -25.26
CA ARG A 778 31.68 -16.53 -25.82
C ARG A 778 32.16 -15.10 -25.58
N ASN A 779 32.66 -14.81 -24.38
CA ASN A 779 33.17 -13.49 -24.00
C ASN A 779 34.38 -13.11 -24.84
N GLU A 780 35.34 -14.02 -25.03
CA GLU A 780 36.51 -13.76 -25.88
C GLU A 780 36.10 -13.57 -27.35
N ARG A 781 35.18 -14.39 -27.86
CA ARG A 781 34.63 -14.20 -29.21
C ARG A 781 33.98 -12.83 -29.35
N ALA A 782 33.17 -12.41 -28.39
CA ALA A 782 32.51 -11.11 -28.41
C ALA A 782 33.51 -9.95 -28.28
N ALA A 783 34.48 -10.06 -27.36
CA ALA A 783 35.52 -9.06 -27.13
C ALA A 783 36.38 -8.84 -28.37
N LYS A 784 36.73 -9.91 -29.08
CA LYS A 784 37.47 -9.87 -30.35
C LYS A 784 36.53 -9.75 -31.57
N ARG A 785 35.24 -9.44 -31.36
CA ARG A 785 34.20 -9.17 -32.39
C ARG A 785 34.07 -10.27 -33.46
N VAL A 786 34.27 -11.52 -33.07
CA VAL A 786 33.96 -12.67 -33.93
C VAL A 786 32.46 -12.70 -34.17
N GLU A 787 32.07 -12.84 -35.44
CA GLU A 787 30.67 -12.99 -35.83
C GLU A 787 29.99 -14.11 -35.04
N ALA A 788 28.80 -13.84 -34.48
CA ALA A 788 28.12 -14.74 -33.55
C ALA A 788 27.92 -16.17 -34.12
N GLY A 789 27.67 -16.31 -35.41
CA GLY A 789 27.49 -17.60 -36.09
C GLY A 789 28.78 -18.34 -36.48
N ARG A 790 29.95 -17.68 -36.43
CA ARG A 790 31.22 -18.26 -36.89
C ARG A 790 31.79 -19.24 -35.86
N TRP A 791 32.09 -20.44 -36.31
CA TRP A 791 32.78 -21.46 -35.52
C TRP A 791 34.26 -21.11 -35.35
N VAL A 792 34.79 -21.29 -34.13
CA VAL A 792 36.21 -21.09 -33.80
C VAL A 792 36.81 -22.35 -33.22
N GLU A 793 38.12 -22.55 -33.37
CA GLU A 793 38.81 -23.60 -32.63
C GLU A 793 39.00 -23.18 -31.17
N ALA A 794 38.88 -24.11 -30.23
CA ALA A 794 39.08 -23.82 -28.81
C ALA A 794 39.69 -25.01 -28.06
N TYR A 795 40.47 -24.69 -27.03
CA TYR A 795 41.08 -25.64 -26.12
C TYR A 795 40.62 -25.32 -24.70
N VAL A 796 40.17 -26.33 -23.97
CA VAL A 796 39.82 -26.24 -22.55
C VAL A 796 40.86 -27.04 -21.77
N VAL A 797 41.56 -26.36 -20.89
CA VAL A 797 42.45 -26.97 -19.89
C VAL A 797 41.69 -26.84 -18.57
N ALA A 798 41.12 -27.93 -18.09
CA ALA A 798 40.26 -27.90 -16.90
C ALA A 798 41.04 -28.34 -15.65
N ASP A 799 41.01 -27.52 -14.60
CA ASP A 799 41.61 -27.80 -13.30
C ASP A 799 40.52 -28.36 -12.37
N GLY A 800 40.51 -29.68 -12.16
CA GLY A 800 39.55 -30.36 -11.28
C GLY A 800 38.17 -30.66 -11.89
N ALA A 801 37.92 -30.29 -13.15
CA ALA A 801 36.68 -30.56 -13.89
C ALA A 801 36.91 -31.19 -15.29
N ALA A 802 38.06 -31.84 -15.50
CA ALA A 802 38.46 -32.38 -16.80
C ALA A 802 37.51 -33.48 -17.32
N GLU A 803 37.01 -34.34 -16.43
CA GLU A 803 36.02 -35.36 -16.78
C GLU A 803 34.70 -34.72 -17.25
N ALA A 804 34.19 -33.75 -16.49
CA ALA A 804 32.97 -33.02 -16.86
C ALA A 804 33.12 -32.24 -18.17
N ALA A 805 34.24 -31.55 -18.37
CA ALA A 805 34.54 -30.85 -19.61
C ALA A 805 34.65 -31.82 -20.79
N GLY A 806 35.24 -33.01 -20.58
CA GLY A 806 35.33 -34.08 -21.57
C GLY A 806 33.96 -34.64 -21.97
N ASP A 807 33.16 -35.06 -20.99
CA ASP A 807 31.82 -35.63 -21.20
C ASP A 807 30.89 -34.64 -21.93
N LEU A 808 31.01 -33.35 -21.61
CA LEU A 808 30.19 -32.28 -22.19
C LEU A 808 30.91 -31.51 -23.31
N ALA A 809 32.00 -32.02 -23.88
CA ALA A 809 32.77 -31.32 -24.91
C ALA A 809 31.93 -30.97 -26.15
N ALA A 810 31.06 -31.88 -26.59
CA ALA A 810 30.14 -31.62 -27.71
C ALA A 810 29.17 -30.47 -27.40
N ALA A 811 28.67 -30.43 -26.17
CA ALA A 811 27.77 -29.37 -25.69
C ALA A 811 28.49 -28.03 -25.54
N ILE A 812 29.68 -28.01 -24.92
CA ILE A 812 30.53 -26.81 -24.83
C ILE A 812 30.79 -26.27 -26.23
N GLY A 813 31.20 -27.14 -27.15
CA GLY A 813 31.46 -26.76 -28.53
C GLY A 813 30.23 -26.15 -29.20
N GLN A 814 29.06 -26.78 -29.06
CA GLN A 814 27.81 -26.25 -29.62
C GLN A 814 27.42 -24.89 -29.02
N LEU A 815 27.37 -24.79 -27.69
CA LEU A 815 26.93 -23.60 -26.98
C LEU A 815 27.89 -22.43 -27.19
N ALA A 816 29.20 -22.68 -27.16
CA ALA A 816 30.22 -21.66 -27.34
C ALA A 816 30.46 -21.28 -28.80
N ARG A 817 29.93 -22.07 -29.75
CA ARG A 817 30.30 -22.07 -31.18
C ARG A 817 31.79 -22.31 -31.39
N ALA A 818 32.32 -23.34 -30.71
CA ALA A 818 33.69 -23.78 -30.81
C ALA A 818 33.79 -25.18 -31.46
N ARG A 819 34.37 -25.27 -32.66
CA ARG A 819 34.64 -26.52 -33.40
C ARG A 819 35.92 -26.40 -34.24
N PRO A 820 36.90 -27.33 -34.09
CA PRO A 820 36.94 -28.37 -33.06
C PRO A 820 37.14 -27.79 -31.65
N LEU A 821 36.62 -28.49 -30.64
CA LEU A 821 36.89 -28.22 -29.23
C LEU A 821 37.79 -29.33 -28.69
N HIS A 822 38.91 -28.96 -28.10
CA HIS A 822 39.87 -29.87 -27.50
C HIS A 822 39.85 -29.73 -25.98
N VAL A 823 39.55 -30.81 -25.27
CA VAL A 823 39.74 -30.88 -23.81
C VAL A 823 41.09 -31.54 -23.56
N VAL A 824 42.04 -30.81 -22.97
CA VAL A 824 43.43 -31.24 -22.84
C VAL A 824 43.87 -31.30 -21.38
N ALA A 825 44.84 -32.18 -21.09
CA ALA A 825 45.26 -32.50 -19.73
C ALA A 825 46.11 -31.40 -19.07
N GLY A 826 46.78 -30.56 -19.86
CA GLY A 826 47.58 -29.46 -19.34
C GLY A 826 47.80 -28.35 -20.35
N ALA A 827 48.22 -27.19 -19.86
CA ALA A 827 48.43 -26.00 -20.70
C ALA A 827 49.51 -26.19 -21.78
N ALA A 828 50.41 -27.17 -21.63
CA ALA A 828 51.43 -27.50 -22.62
C ALA A 828 50.86 -28.17 -23.88
N ASP A 829 49.65 -28.73 -23.80
CA ASP A 829 48.97 -29.41 -24.92
C ASP A 829 48.04 -28.45 -25.70
N ALA A 830 47.97 -27.18 -25.29
CA ALA A 830 47.26 -26.12 -26.00
C ALA A 830 48.26 -25.26 -26.82
N PRO A 831 47.85 -24.70 -27.98
CA PRO A 831 48.71 -23.80 -28.75
C PRO A 831 49.11 -22.56 -27.94
N SER A 832 50.36 -22.13 -28.06
CA SER A 832 50.92 -21.01 -27.29
C SER A 832 51.17 -19.74 -28.11
N GLU A 833 51.08 -19.81 -29.45
CA GLU A 833 51.32 -18.69 -30.36
C GLU A 833 50.04 -18.29 -31.08
N GLY A 834 49.79 -16.97 -31.21
CA GLY A 834 48.61 -16.45 -31.93
C GLY A 834 47.28 -16.81 -31.26
N VAL A 835 47.30 -16.99 -29.94
CA VAL A 835 46.15 -17.42 -29.14
C VAL A 835 45.69 -16.34 -28.18
N VAL A 836 44.41 -16.38 -27.84
CA VAL A 836 43.82 -15.63 -26.73
C VAL A 836 43.53 -16.61 -25.61
N THR A 837 43.96 -16.29 -24.38
CA THR A 837 43.78 -17.19 -23.23
C THR A 837 42.94 -16.51 -22.16
N ALA A 838 41.78 -17.08 -21.83
CA ALA A 838 40.99 -16.69 -20.68
C ALA A 838 41.31 -17.62 -19.50
N VAL A 839 41.85 -17.06 -18.41
CA VAL A 839 42.13 -17.81 -17.18
C VAL A 839 40.93 -17.72 -16.24
N LEU A 840 40.50 -18.86 -15.73
CA LEU A 840 39.33 -19.02 -14.86
C LEU A 840 39.77 -19.70 -13.54
N PRO A 841 38.99 -19.59 -12.46
CA PRO A 841 39.25 -20.35 -11.24
C PRO A 841 39.25 -21.88 -11.45
N VAL A 842 38.51 -22.36 -12.46
CA VAL A 842 38.31 -23.78 -12.80
C VAL A 842 39.24 -24.29 -13.91
N GLY A 843 40.19 -23.47 -14.36
CA GLY A 843 41.12 -23.82 -15.43
C GLY A 843 41.35 -22.67 -16.40
N ARG A 844 41.49 -22.95 -17.69
CA ARG A 844 41.62 -21.91 -18.73
C ARG A 844 41.07 -22.36 -20.06
N VAL A 845 40.67 -21.38 -20.86
CA VAL A 845 40.28 -21.54 -22.25
C VAL A 845 41.34 -20.89 -23.13
N VAL A 846 41.78 -21.58 -24.17
CA VAL A 846 42.70 -21.05 -25.19
C VAL A 846 42.01 -21.08 -26.54
N LEU A 847 41.98 -19.93 -27.22
CA LEU A 847 41.40 -19.74 -28.54
C LEU A 847 42.51 -19.39 -29.53
N PRO A 848 42.87 -20.29 -30.46
CA PRO A 848 43.75 -19.95 -31.57
C PRO A 848 42.99 -19.06 -32.55
N MET A 849 43.25 -17.75 -32.47
CA MET A 849 42.48 -16.75 -33.21
C MET A 849 43.28 -16.10 -34.34
N ALA A 850 44.51 -16.58 -34.58
CA ALA A 850 45.35 -16.18 -35.70
C ALA A 850 44.61 -16.32 -37.05
N GLY A 851 44.41 -15.20 -37.75
CA GLY A 851 43.72 -15.13 -39.05
C GLY A 851 42.19 -15.08 -38.98
N LEU A 852 41.57 -15.03 -37.80
CA LEU A 852 40.11 -14.90 -37.65
C LEU A 852 39.63 -13.44 -37.69
N PHE A 853 40.51 -12.49 -37.38
CA PHE A 853 40.30 -11.05 -37.47
C PHE A 853 41.57 -10.36 -38.00
N ASP A 854 41.42 -9.15 -38.56
CA ASP A 854 42.56 -8.38 -39.08
C ASP A 854 43.39 -7.82 -37.92
N ILE A 855 44.56 -8.43 -37.68
CA ILE A 855 45.47 -8.09 -36.58
C ILE A 855 46.00 -6.67 -36.72
N GLU A 856 46.23 -6.17 -37.94
CA GLU A 856 46.71 -4.80 -38.14
C GLU A 856 45.60 -3.77 -37.87
N ALA A 857 44.38 -4.05 -38.34
CA ALA A 857 43.21 -3.23 -38.04
C ALA A 857 42.87 -3.24 -36.55
N GLU A 858 43.00 -4.39 -35.89
CA GLU A 858 42.72 -4.56 -34.46
C GLU A 858 43.79 -3.89 -33.60
N ARG A 859 45.08 -4.00 -33.97
CA ARG A 859 46.19 -3.27 -33.34
C ARG A 859 46.01 -1.77 -33.45
N ALA A 860 45.62 -1.27 -34.64
CA ALA A 860 45.32 0.14 -34.86
C ALA A 860 44.12 0.61 -34.02
N ARG A 861 43.08 -0.23 -33.90
CA ARG A 861 41.88 0.05 -33.10
C ARG A 861 42.16 0.07 -31.61
N LEU A 862 42.83 -0.95 -31.07
CA LEU A 862 43.23 -1.02 -29.67
C LEU A 862 44.17 0.14 -29.34
N GLY A 863 45.12 0.46 -30.21
CA GLY A 863 45.97 1.65 -30.06
C GLY A 863 45.17 2.95 -29.96
N LYS A 864 44.11 3.11 -30.78
CA LYS A 864 43.20 4.27 -30.69
C LYS A 864 42.42 4.30 -29.37
N GLN A 865 41.86 3.16 -28.95
CA GLN A 865 41.07 3.06 -27.70
C GLN A 865 41.94 3.25 -26.45
N ILE A 866 43.17 2.74 -26.47
CA ILE A 866 44.17 2.99 -25.42
C ILE A 866 44.47 4.49 -25.36
N GLY A 867 44.68 5.15 -26.50
CA GLY A 867 44.86 6.61 -26.54
C GLY A 867 43.69 7.39 -25.94
N GLU A 868 42.46 7.02 -26.30
CA GLU A 868 41.23 7.64 -25.75
C GLU A 868 41.09 7.40 -24.25
N ALA A 869 41.33 6.16 -23.78
CA ALA A 869 41.26 5.81 -22.37
C ALA A 869 42.39 6.47 -21.54
N GLN A 870 43.61 6.56 -22.08
CA GLN A 870 44.72 7.29 -21.47
C GLN A 870 44.41 8.79 -21.33
N ASP A 871 43.75 9.39 -22.32
CA ASP A 871 43.33 10.79 -22.25
C ASP A 871 42.22 11.02 -21.21
N GLU A 872 41.28 10.08 -21.09
CA GLU A 872 40.23 10.13 -20.07
C GLU A 872 40.80 10.00 -18.66
N VAL A 873 41.65 8.99 -18.42
CA VAL A 873 42.37 8.80 -17.15
C VAL A 873 43.18 10.03 -16.81
N ARG A 874 43.95 10.60 -17.75
CA ARG A 874 44.74 11.82 -17.53
C ARG A 874 43.87 13.02 -17.13
N LYS A 875 42.70 13.21 -17.76
CA LYS A 875 41.78 14.32 -17.43
C LYS A 875 41.16 14.15 -16.04
N LEU A 876 40.72 12.94 -15.69
CA LEU A 876 40.13 12.62 -14.39
C LEU A 876 41.16 12.75 -13.28
N ASP A 877 42.37 12.23 -13.50
CA ASP A 877 43.48 12.31 -12.55
C ASP A 877 43.91 13.77 -12.32
N ALA A 878 44.05 14.58 -13.38
CA ALA A 878 44.35 16.01 -13.27
C ALA A 878 43.25 16.80 -12.53
N LYS A 879 41.99 16.43 -12.72
CA LYS A 879 40.84 17.04 -12.04
C LYS A 879 40.82 16.68 -10.55
N LEU A 880 41.11 15.43 -10.21
CA LEU A 880 41.17 14.92 -8.84
C LEU A 880 42.43 15.34 -8.09
N ALA A 881 43.53 15.63 -8.79
CA ALA A 881 44.75 16.21 -8.23
C ALA A 881 44.64 17.72 -7.95
N ASN A 882 43.59 18.40 -8.43
CA ASN A 882 43.36 19.81 -8.18
C ASN A 882 42.79 20.04 -6.77
N GLU A 883 43.58 20.61 -5.86
CA GLU A 883 43.18 20.90 -4.48
C GLU A 883 41.92 21.78 -4.37
N GLN A 884 41.70 22.73 -5.30
CA GLN A 884 40.48 23.54 -5.29
C GLN A 884 39.23 22.72 -5.64
N PHE A 885 39.35 21.71 -6.50
CA PHE A 885 38.23 20.82 -6.83
C PHE A 885 37.90 19.90 -5.66
N ARG A 886 38.93 19.25 -5.05
CA ARG A 886 38.72 18.36 -3.88
C ARG A 886 38.09 19.06 -2.68
N THR A 887 38.38 20.35 -2.48
CA THR A 887 37.93 21.11 -1.30
C THR A 887 36.63 21.87 -1.51
N ARG A 888 36.26 22.23 -2.75
CA ARG A 888 35.06 23.03 -3.05
C ARG A 888 33.91 22.24 -3.67
N ALA A 889 34.16 21.07 -4.28
CA ALA A 889 33.09 20.25 -4.84
C ALA A 889 32.37 19.45 -3.73
N PRO A 890 31.05 19.18 -3.86
CA PRO A 890 30.34 18.31 -2.93
C PRO A 890 30.97 16.91 -2.85
N ALA A 891 30.99 16.31 -1.65
CA ALA A 891 31.65 15.01 -1.40
C ALA A 891 31.14 13.89 -2.34
N ALA A 892 29.84 13.86 -2.63
CA ALA A 892 29.24 12.91 -3.56
C ALA A 892 29.76 13.05 -5.01
N VAL A 893 30.11 14.28 -5.42
CA VAL A 893 30.67 14.56 -6.75
C VAL A 893 32.14 14.12 -6.82
N VAL A 894 32.91 14.30 -5.74
CA VAL A 894 34.30 13.82 -5.67
C VAL A 894 34.36 12.29 -5.69
N ALA A 895 33.54 11.62 -4.87
CA ALA A 895 33.47 10.15 -4.82
C ALA A 895 33.08 9.54 -6.18
N ARG A 896 32.11 10.16 -6.87
CA ARG A 896 31.71 9.73 -8.23
C ARG A 896 32.84 9.86 -9.25
N GLU A 897 33.65 10.92 -9.16
CA GLU A 897 34.78 11.10 -10.08
C GLU A 897 35.95 10.15 -9.75
N GLU A 898 36.16 9.79 -8.47
CA GLU A 898 37.12 8.75 -8.04
C GLU A 898 36.72 7.36 -8.54
N GLU A 899 35.43 7.01 -8.46
CA GLU A 899 34.88 5.77 -9.03
C GLU A 899 35.02 5.72 -10.56
N ARG A 900 34.79 6.85 -11.24
CA ARG A 900 35.03 6.98 -12.69
C ARG A 900 36.50 6.78 -13.04
N LEU A 901 37.43 7.33 -12.25
CA LEU A 901 38.87 7.12 -12.46
C LEU A 901 39.26 5.65 -12.27
N ALA A 902 38.73 4.98 -11.24
CA ALA A 902 39.00 3.56 -11.00
C ALA A 902 38.50 2.69 -12.17
N THR A 903 37.29 2.97 -12.66
CA THR A 903 36.69 2.27 -13.80
C THR A 903 37.49 2.51 -15.08
N ALA A 904 37.82 3.76 -15.39
CA ALA A 904 38.62 4.13 -16.57
C ALA A 904 40.03 3.51 -16.54
N SER A 905 40.67 3.47 -15.36
CA SER A 905 41.99 2.87 -15.17
C SER A 905 41.97 1.34 -15.30
N SER A 906 40.88 0.69 -14.85
CA SER A 906 40.68 -0.75 -15.06
C SER A 906 40.48 -1.07 -16.56
N ARG A 907 39.69 -0.24 -17.26
CA ARG A 907 39.48 -0.37 -18.71
C ARG A 907 40.77 -0.18 -19.50
N LEU A 908 41.60 0.81 -19.13
CA LEU A 908 42.89 1.05 -19.78
C LEU A 908 43.81 -0.17 -19.64
N ARG A 909 43.95 -0.72 -18.43
CA ARG A 909 44.75 -1.93 -18.20
C ARG A 909 44.28 -3.10 -19.05
N GLY A 910 42.97 -3.36 -19.10
CA GLY A 910 42.42 -4.45 -19.93
C GLY A 910 42.65 -4.25 -21.44
N LEU A 911 42.67 -3.00 -21.93
CA LEU A 911 43.00 -2.69 -23.32
C LEU A 911 44.51 -2.88 -23.61
N GLU A 912 45.39 -2.48 -22.68
CA GLU A 912 46.85 -2.67 -22.79
C GLU A 912 47.23 -4.15 -22.75
N GLU A 913 46.60 -4.94 -21.88
CA GLU A 913 46.73 -6.40 -21.83
C GLU A 913 46.25 -7.04 -23.14
N SER A 914 45.07 -6.64 -23.65
CA SER A 914 44.55 -7.10 -24.95
C SER A 914 45.46 -6.77 -26.13
N LEU A 915 46.15 -5.62 -26.10
CA LEU A 915 47.11 -5.24 -27.13
C LEU A 915 48.38 -6.10 -27.04
N ALA A 916 48.85 -6.40 -25.83
CA ALA A 916 50.01 -7.26 -25.61
C ALA A 916 49.76 -8.71 -26.08
N GLU A 917 48.54 -9.22 -25.95
CA GLU A 917 48.14 -10.57 -26.41
C GLU A 917 48.17 -10.75 -27.93
N ILE A 918 47.96 -9.67 -28.70
CA ILE A 918 47.92 -9.71 -30.18
C ILE A 918 49.14 -9.05 -30.83
N SER A 919 50.13 -8.65 -30.03
CA SER A 919 51.37 -7.99 -30.47
C SER A 919 52.42 -9.00 -30.88
#